data_AF-A0A2W4SVN9-F1
#
_entry.id   AF-A0A2W4SVN9-F1
#
_cell.length_a   1.000
_cell.length_b   1.000
_cell.length_c   1.000
_cell.angle_alpha   90.00
_cell.angle_beta   90.00
_cell.angle_gamma   90.00
#
_symmetry.space_group_name_H-M   'P 1'
#
loop_
_entity.id
_entity.type
_entity.pdbx_description
1 polymer ?
#
loop_
_entity_poly.entity_id
_entity_poly.type
_entity_poly.pdbx_seq_one_letter_code
_entity_poly.pdbx_strand_id
1 'polypeptide(L)'
;MSAIRRPFALLFGLLWMVGGLAPLMTAYAQTAEQLEILRNLTPEQREAILRQITGEGGSSTGAQRTERQAEPVRRGESRAERERRLRLERMEREAEEESERLRRRTLQPEDTILVQVDYPRRQRSITPQVPGTPGMPGVTAATTPPVPLTPEERRELERERERNPPLTEEERQRLDELIDLIRSKNPYKLDRNGVLFLPGFGSAGIELAGLTQELATLRLQAEPAFRRLEVEVILLPLQKTGVEGLKPFGYDLFEEEISTFAPITEVPVPADYVVGPGDELIVQLYGNQNRNLRLVVGRDGRISFPELGPISVGGMRFDAVRADIESRVERQMIGVRASVSMGETRSIQVFVLGEARYPGTYTVSGLATMTTALYAAGGVKPIGSLRRIQLKRQGQLVRELDLYDLLIRGDTRDDAKLLPGDAIFIPPVGATVSVDGEVRRPAIYEIKNESTLADLVALAGGLTPEADRDRMSLVRIDEQGRRIVLPVSLEQGPVQSLRSGDLLRVARLRPQLDSGVVVQGHVYRTGPFAYREGMRLTDVISSVDELRPNADLHYVLIRRELPPDRRVTVLSADLGAALRNPGSEADIVLMPRDQITVFDLESGRERVIAPLMDELRLQSNIGRPTEVVEVNGKVKVPGKYPLEAGMTVSDLIRAGGGLEPAAYGGKAELARYTVVDGESRRTELIEIDLAAVLA
;
A
#
# COMPACT_ATOMS: atom_id res chain seq x y z
N MET A 1 -64.35 -33.48 -42.20
CA MET A 1 -63.01 -33.87 -42.69
C MET A 1 -62.17 -34.31 -41.49
N SER A 2 -61.67 -35.55 -41.55
CA SER A 2 -60.80 -36.32 -40.63
C SER A 2 -60.15 -35.56 -39.45
N ALA A 3 -60.34 -35.91 -38.16
CA ALA A 3 -60.03 -37.17 -37.48
C ALA A 3 -58.49 -37.45 -37.44
N ILE A 4 -57.82 -37.68 -36.31
CA ILE A 4 -57.87 -38.89 -35.46
C ILE A 4 -57.01 -38.72 -34.18
N ARG A 5 -57.64 -39.05 -33.05
CA ARG A 5 -57.23 -39.84 -31.85
C ARG A 5 -55.97 -39.52 -31.00
N ARG A 6 -56.30 -39.26 -29.73
CA ARG A 6 -55.65 -39.60 -28.44
C ARG A 6 -55.20 -41.10 -28.32
N PRO A 7 -54.93 -41.65 -27.12
CA PRO A 7 -53.86 -41.46 -26.11
C PRO A 7 -53.16 -42.82 -25.82
N PHE A 8 -52.21 -42.93 -24.88
CA PHE A 8 -52.00 -44.20 -24.15
C PHE A 8 -51.50 -43.96 -22.73
N ALA A 9 -52.23 -44.56 -21.79
CA ALA A 9 -51.87 -44.77 -20.40
C ALA A 9 -52.06 -46.28 -20.12
N LEU A 10 -51.22 -46.84 -19.24
CA LEU A 10 -51.35 -48.08 -18.44
C LEU A 10 -49.94 -48.66 -18.25
N LEU A 11 -49.56 -49.40 -17.21
CA LEU A 11 -49.87 -49.51 -15.78
C LEU A 11 -49.01 -50.71 -15.29
N PHE A 12 -48.69 -50.75 -13.99
CA PHE A 12 -48.27 -51.93 -13.19
C PHE A 12 -46.84 -52.49 -13.25
N GLY A 13 -46.25 -52.67 -12.05
CA GLY A 13 -45.15 -53.62 -11.81
C GLY A 13 -44.29 -53.32 -10.57
N LEU A 14 -44.67 -53.89 -9.42
CA LEU A 14 -44.13 -53.73 -8.07
C LEU A 14 -42.72 -54.39 -7.83
N LEU A 15 -41.92 -53.77 -6.95
CA LEU A 15 -41.19 -54.36 -5.79
C LEU A 15 -39.74 -54.94 -5.87
N TRP A 16 -38.87 -54.28 -5.08
CA TRP A 16 -37.80 -54.75 -4.15
C TRP A 16 -36.31 -54.91 -4.53
N MET A 17 -35.51 -54.24 -3.68
CA MET A 17 -34.17 -54.53 -3.11
C MET A 17 -32.85 -54.02 -3.74
N VAL A 18 -32.30 -53.04 -3.02
CA VAL A 18 -30.92 -52.89 -2.49
C VAL A 18 -29.78 -52.53 -3.45
N GLY A 19 -29.18 -51.36 -3.21
CA GLY A 19 -27.73 -51.18 -3.34
C GLY A 19 -27.23 -49.83 -3.87
N GLY A 20 -27.03 -48.85 -2.97
CA GLY A 20 -25.81 -48.01 -2.94
C GLY A 20 -25.65 -46.80 -3.88
N LEU A 21 -25.39 -45.65 -3.22
CA LEU A 21 -24.43 -44.56 -3.56
C LEU A 21 -24.84 -43.38 -4.47
N ALA A 22 -25.01 -42.21 -3.83
CA ALA A 22 -24.71 -40.85 -4.35
C ALA A 22 -24.61 -39.86 -3.14
N PRO A 23 -23.97 -38.67 -3.24
CA PRO A 23 -22.80 -38.35 -2.40
C PRO A 23 -22.84 -37.02 -1.60
N LEU A 24 -21.91 -36.97 -0.63
CA LEU A 24 -21.02 -35.88 -0.21
C LEU A 24 -21.57 -34.50 0.21
N MET A 25 -21.50 -34.28 1.52
CA MET A 25 -21.03 -33.03 2.14
C MET A 25 -19.72 -33.34 2.89
N THR A 26 -18.87 -32.31 3.07
CA THR A 26 -17.64 -32.22 3.89
C THR A 26 -16.35 -32.84 3.30
N ALA A 27 -15.33 -32.04 2.95
CA ALA A 27 -14.39 -31.29 3.79
C ALA A 27 -13.36 -32.20 4.50
N TYR A 28 -12.08 -31.98 4.16
CA TYR A 28 -10.86 -32.48 4.80
C TYR A 28 -10.76 -33.98 5.09
N ALA A 29 -10.17 -34.72 4.15
CA ALA A 29 -9.58 -36.03 4.43
C ALA A 29 -8.11 -35.85 4.82
N GLN A 30 -7.80 -35.86 6.11
CA GLN A 30 -6.55 -36.40 6.63
C GLN A 30 -6.87 -37.53 7.63
N THR A 31 -6.42 -38.72 7.26
CA THR A 31 -6.07 -39.89 8.07
C THR A 31 -7.13 -40.53 8.99
N ALA A 32 -7.71 -41.63 8.51
CA ALA A 32 -8.46 -42.60 9.30
C ALA A 32 -7.61 -43.30 10.39
N GLU A 33 -6.28 -43.27 10.30
CA GLU A 33 -5.37 -43.82 11.33
C GLU A 33 -5.28 -42.95 12.60
N GLN A 34 -5.56 -41.64 12.53
CA GLN A 34 -5.49 -40.77 13.72
C GLN A 34 -6.72 -40.90 14.64
N LEU A 35 -7.86 -41.39 14.11
CA LEU A 35 -9.10 -41.60 14.86
C LEU A 35 -9.14 -42.93 15.64
N GLU A 36 -8.27 -43.89 15.30
CA GLU A 36 -8.19 -45.17 15.99
C GLU A 36 -7.32 -45.10 17.27
N ILE A 37 -6.29 -44.25 17.27
CA ILE A 37 -5.42 -44.02 18.43
C ILE A 37 -6.18 -43.34 19.57
N LEU A 38 -7.11 -42.42 19.27
CA LEU A 38 -7.89 -41.71 20.27
C LEU A 38 -8.94 -42.57 20.98
N ARG A 39 -9.37 -43.70 20.39
CA ARG A 39 -10.37 -44.61 21.01
C ARG A 39 -9.78 -45.51 22.09
N ASN A 40 -8.47 -45.69 22.14
CA ASN A 40 -7.78 -46.56 23.12
C ASN A 40 -7.11 -45.82 24.29
N LEU A 41 -7.30 -44.52 24.42
CA LEU A 41 -6.74 -43.73 25.53
C LEU A 41 -7.70 -43.69 26.73
N THR A 42 -7.18 -43.90 27.93
CA THR A 42 -7.96 -43.80 29.17
C THR A 42 -8.35 -42.33 29.45
N PRO A 43 -9.40 -42.09 30.25
CA PRO A 43 -9.85 -40.72 30.57
C PRO A 43 -8.74 -39.84 31.15
N GLU A 44 -7.85 -40.42 31.96
CA GLU A 44 -6.69 -39.73 32.58
C GLU A 44 -5.65 -39.28 31.53
N GLN A 45 -5.47 -40.05 30.45
CA GLN A 45 -4.53 -39.71 29.37
C GLN A 45 -5.05 -38.59 28.46
N ARG A 46 -6.38 -38.47 28.30
CA ARG A 46 -6.98 -37.34 27.57
C ARG A 46 -6.86 -36.02 28.34
N GLU A 47 -6.99 -36.07 29.67
CA GLU A 47 -6.87 -34.88 30.51
C GLU A 47 -5.42 -34.35 30.56
N ALA A 48 -4.43 -35.25 30.53
CA ALA A 48 -3.00 -34.88 30.47
C ALA A 48 -2.61 -34.17 29.16
N ILE A 49 -3.18 -34.61 28.02
CA ILE A 49 -2.92 -33.99 26.71
C ILE A 49 -3.63 -32.63 26.60
N LEU A 50 -4.85 -32.51 27.14
CA LEU A 50 -5.59 -31.24 27.15
C LEU A 50 -4.93 -30.16 28.02
N ARG A 51 -4.31 -30.53 29.15
CA ARG A 51 -3.51 -29.61 29.98
C ARG A 51 -2.19 -29.17 29.32
N GLN A 52 -1.72 -29.87 28.29
CA GLN A 52 -0.48 -29.52 27.57
C GLN A 52 -0.73 -28.61 26.36
N ILE A 53 -1.97 -28.59 25.83
CA ILE A 53 -2.39 -27.75 24.70
C ILE A 53 -2.96 -26.41 25.19
N THR A 54 -3.57 -26.38 26.38
CA THR A 54 -4.11 -25.16 27.00
C THR A 54 -3.13 -24.69 28.08
N GLY A 55 -2.10 -23.95 27.66
CA GLY A 55 -1.05 -23.47 28.56
C GLY A 55 -1.56 -22.49 29.61
N GLU A 56 -1.95 -23.00 30.78
CA GLU A 56 -2.09 -22.21 32.03
C GLU A 56 -1.63 -23.04 33.24
N GLY A 57 -0.70 -22.48 34.02
CA GLY A 57 -0.29 -23.03 35.31
C GLY A 57 1.15 -22.69 35.70
N GLY A 58 1.34 -21.61 36.44
CA GLY A 58 2.63 -21.22 37.00
C GLY A 58 2.96 -21.84 38.36
N SER A 59 4.26 -21.78 38.70
CA SER A 59 4.87 -21.41 40.00
C SER A 59 5.89 -22.40 40.61
N SER A 60 7.07 -21.82 40.93
CA SER A 60 8.08 -22.20 41.95
C SER A 60 8.69 -23.62 41.90
N THR A 61 10.00 -23.84 42.00
CA THR A 61 10.90 -23.42 43.09
C THR A 61 12.35 -23.68 42.66
N GLY A 62 13.30 -22.89 43.17
CA GLY A 62 14.62 -22.70 42.58
C GLY A 62 15.73 -23.70 42.88
N ALA A 63 16.86 -23.50 42.20
CA ALA A 63 18.20 -23.83 42.66
C ALA A 63 19.21 -23.01 41.84
N GLN A 64 20.13 -22.37 42.55
CA GLN A 64 21.26 -21.61 42.01
C GLN A 64 22.16 -22.50 41.13
N ARG A 65 22.60 -21.98 39.98
CA ARG A 65 23.99 -22.16 39.56
C ARG A 65 24.43 -21.09 38.57
N THR A 66 25.53 -20.48 38.96
CA THR A 66 26.33 -19.46 38.31
C THR A 66 26.79 -19.92 36.93
N GLU A 67 26.48 -19.16 35.87
CA GLU A 67 27.27 -19.18 34.65
C GLU A 67 27.34 -17.77 34.07
N ARG A 68 28.55 -17.23 34.08
CA ARG A 68 28.94 -15.99 33.42
C ARG A 68 28.77 -16.20 31.92
N GLN A 69 27.87 -15.46 31.28
CA GLN A 69 27.94 -15.21 29.84
C GLN A 69 28.15 -13.73 29.62
N ALA A 70 29.26 -13.43 28.93
CA ALA A 70 29.64 -12.11 28.51
C ALA A 70 28.63 -11.58 27.47
N GLU A 71 28.05 -10.42 27.73
CA GLU A 71 27.39 -9.64 26.69
C GLU A 71 28.42 -9.17 25.66
N PRO A 72 28.16 -9.31 24.35
CA PRO A 72 28.85 -8.48 23.39
C PRO A 72 28.28 -7.07 23.47
N VAL A 73 29.14 -6.09 23.78
CA VAL A 73 28.85 -4.66 23.68
C VAL A 73 28.38 -4.35 22.26
N ARG A 74 27.05 -4.24 22.06
CA ARG A 74 26.49 -3.71 20.82
C ARG A 74 26.55 -2.20 20.89
N ARG A 75 27.32 -1.60 19.96
CA ARG A 75 27.27 -0.16 19.65
C ARG A 75 25.82 0.27 19.52
N GLY A 76 25.46 1.37 20.20
CA GLY A 76 24.11 1.91 20.18
C GLY A 76 23.65 2.21 18.76
N GLU A 77 22.55 1.57 18.36
CA GLU A 77 21.80 1.95 17.17
C GLU A 77 21.33 3.40 17.30
N SER A 78 21.54 4.19 16.25
CA SER A 78 21.04 5.56 16.22
C SER A 78 19.51 5.56 16.24
N ARG A 79 18.91 6.62 16.81
CA ARG A 79 17.44 6.77 16.85
C ARG A 79 16.80 6.67 15.46
N ALA A 80 17.50 7.15 14.43
CA ALA A 80 17.09 7.07 13.03
C ALA A 80 17.10 5.63 12.47
N GLU A 81 18.08 4.80 12.84
CA GLU A 81 18.13 3.39 12.44
C GLU A 81 17.05 2.57 13.15
N ARG A 82 16.80 2.86 14.41
CA ARG A 82 15.72 2.22 15.18
C ARG A 82 14.34 2.56 14.63
N GLU A 83 14.11 3.82 14.26
CA GLU A 83 12.87 4.25 13.59
C GLU A 83 12.73 3.63 12.19
N ARG A 84 13.81 3.53 11.43
CA ARG A 84 13.80 2.89 10.10
C ARG A 84 13.50 1.40 10.19
N ARG A 85 14.07 0.68 11.16
CA ARG A 85 13.77 -0.73 11.41
C ARG A 85 12.32 -0.93 11.83
N LEU A 86 11.82 -0.16 12.79
CA LEU A 86 10.43 -0.27 13.24
C LEU A 86 9.43 0.06 12.11
N ARG A 87 9.79 0.96 11.20
CA ARG A 87 8.99 1.26 10.00
C ARG A 87 9.00 0.12 9.00
N LEU A 88 10.16 -0.50 8.76
CA LEU A 88 10.27 -1.68 7.90
C LEU A 88 9.50 -2.87 8.47
N GLU A 89 9.65 -3.16 9.76
CA GLU A 89 8.91 -4.24 10.45
C GLU A 89 7.39 -4.02 10.40
N ARG A 90 6.92 -2.76 10.49
CA ARG A 90 5.50 -2.44 10.34
C ARG A 90 5.02 -2.65 8.91
N MET A 91 5.78 -2.18 7.92
CA MET A 91 5.45 -2.37 6.50
C MET A 91 5.44 -3.85 6.11
N GLU A 92 6.37 -4.65 6.64
CA GLU A 92 6.41 -6.10 6.40
C GLU A 92 5.18 -6.80 6.97
N ARG A 93 4.75 -6.46 8.20
CA ARG A 93 3.52 -7.01 8.78
C ARG A 93 2.27 -6.61 8.02
N GLU A 94 2.15 -5.34 7.64
CA GLU A 94 1.03 -4.83 6.83
C GLU A 94 0.97 -5.56 5.48
N ALA A 95 2.13 -5.78 4.84
CA ALA A 95 2.22 -6.51 3.58
C ALA A 95 1.87 -8.01 3.73
N GLU A 96 2.29 -8.65 4.84
CA GLU A 96 1.93 -10.04 5.14
C GLU A 96 0.42 -10.20 5.37
N GLU A 97 -0.18 -9.34 6.19
CA GLU A 97 -1.62 -9.35 6.46
C GLU A 97 -2.45 -9.09 5.18
N GLU A 98 -2.02 -8.15 4.34
CA GLU A 98 -2.65 -7.87 3.05
C GLU A 98 -2.52 -9.08 2.10
N SER A 99 -1.34 -9.73 2.07
CA SER A 99 -1.11 -10.93 1.26
C SER A 99 -2.01 -12.10 1.67
N GLU A 100 -2.22 -12.31 2.97
CA GLU A 100 -3.13 -13.35 3.48
C GLU A 100 -4.58 -13.05 3.13
N ARG A 101 -5.01 -11.79 3.25
CA ARG A 101 -6.36 -11.35 2.84
C ARG A 101 -6.58 -11.60 1.34
N LEU A 102 -5.60 -11.28 0.51
CA LEU A 102 -5.66 -11.47 -0.94
C LEU A 102 -5.65 -12.95 -1.34
N ARG A 103 -4.92 -13.81 -0.62
CA ARG A 103 -4.92 -15.27 -0.83
C ARG A 103 -6.29 -15.89 -0.56
N ARG A 104 -7.01 -15.39 0.45
CA ARG A 104 -8.36 -15.86 0.82
C ARG A 104 -9.46 -15.29 -0.09
N ARG A 105 -9.20 -14.21 -0.83
CA ARG A 105 -10.14 -13.63 -1.78
C ARG A 105 -10.27 -14.53 -3.02
N THR A 106 -11.50 -14.64 -3.53
CA THR A 106 -11.77 -15.31 -4.81
C THR A 106 -11.55 -14.38 -5.99
N LEU A 107 -10.98 -14.92 -7.08
CA LEU A 107 -10.78 -14.23 -8.34
C LEU A 107 -12.13 -13.84 -8.96
N GLN A 108 -12.22 -12.62 -9.48
CA GLN A 108 -13.37 -12.05 -10.15
C GLN A 108 -13.09 -11.88 -11.65
N PRO A 109 -14.13 -11.78 -12.50
CA PRO A 109 -13.94 -11.35 -13.89
C PRO A 109 -13.15 -10.04 -13.96
N GLU A 110 -12.31 -9.90 -14.98
CA GLU A 110 -11.41 -8.74 -15.16
C GLU A 110 -10.30 -8.59 -14.11
N ASP A 111 -10.16 -9.50 -13.14
CA ASP A 111 -9.00 -9.52 -12.24
C ASP A 111 -7.70 -9.76 -13.04
N THR A 112 -6.63 -9.11 -12.58
CA THR A 112 -5.30 -9.25 -13.18
C THR A 112 -4.48 -10.22 -12.35
N ILE A 113 -3.84 -11.18 -12.99
CA ILE A 113 -3.07 -12.24 -12.33
C ILE A 113 -1.68 -12.34 -12.95
N LEU A 114 -0.71 -12.75 -12.14
CA LEU A 114 0.55 -13.29 -12.61
C LEU A 114 0.46 -14.80 -12.66
N VAL A 115 0.95 -15.37 -13.74
CA VAL A 115 1.16 -16.81 -13.88
C VAL A 115 2.66 -17.04 -13.82
N GLN A 116 3.16 -17.41 -12.65
CA GLN A 116 4.56 -17.83 -12.51
C GLN A 116 4.67 -19.27 -12.97
N VAL A 117 5.63 -19.56 -13.84
CA VAL A 117 5.88 -20.91 -14.38
C VAL A 117 7.38 -21.16 -14.33
N ASP A 118 7.79 -22.25 -13.69
CA ASP A 118 9.19 -22.63 -13.46
C ASP A 118 9.38 -24.15 -13.57
N TYR A 119 10.62 -24.59 -13.69
CA TYR A 119 10.94 -26.00 -13.45
C TYR A 119 10.83 -26.33 -11.96
N PRO A 120 10.36 -27.54 -11.60
CA PRO A 120 10.27 -27.94 -10.20
C PRO A 120 11.65 -27.85 -9.53
N ARG A 121 11.71 -27.15 -8.39
CA ARG A 121 12.95 -27.02 -7.62
C ARG A 121 13.35 -28.41 -7.12
N ARG A 122 14.49 -28.94 -7.57
CA ARG A 122 15.07 -30.16 -6.98
C ARG A 122 15.29 -29.91 -5.48
N GLN A 123 14.55 -30.60 -4.61
CA GLN A 123 14.85 -30.63 -3.19
C GLN A 123 16.29 -31.12 -3.05
N ARG A 124 17.20 -30.25 -2.57
CA ARG A 124 18.52 -30.68 -2.13
C ARG A 124 18.28 -31.62 -0.95
N SER A 125 18.62 -32.90 -1.13
CA SER A 125 18.65 -33.86 -0.04
C SER A 125 19.49 -33.30 1.11
N ILE A 126 18.86 -33.21 2.27
CA ILE A 126 19.50 -32.84 3.53
C ILE A 126 20.58 -33.89 3.76
N THR A 127 21.85 -33.51 3.64
CA THR A 127 22.95 -34.34 4.15
C THR A 127 22.92 -34.21 5.67
N PRO A 128 22.77 -35.29 6.46
CA PRO A 128 22.84 -35.16 7.91
C PRO A 128 24.26 -34.73 8.28
N GLN A 129 24.40 -33.51 8.82
CA GLN A 129 25.64 -33.09 9.45
C GLN A 129 25.83 -33.92 10.71
N VAL A 130 26.85 -34.79 10.72
CA VAL A 130 27.36 -35.39 11.96
C VAL A 130 27.97 -34.25 12.80
N PRO A 131 27.65 -34.14 14.10
CA PRO A 131 28.26 -33.13 14.96
C PRO A 131 29.76 -33.38 15.05
N GLY A 132 30.58 -32.45 14.53
CA GLY A 132 32.03 -32.49 14.65
C GLY A 132 32.49 -31.98 16.01
N THR A 133 33.19 -32.82 16.76
CA THR A 133 34.03 -32.45 17.90
C THR A 133 35.17 -31.51 17.42
N PRO A 134 35.50 -30.43 18.15
CA PRO A 134 36.49 -29.46 17.69
C PRO A 134 37.92 -29.89 18.02
N GLY A 135 38.83 -29.86 17.03
CA GLY A 135 40.26 -29.92 17.30
C GLY A 135 41.15 -30.19 16.08
N MET A 136 42.02 -29.20 15.79
CA MET A 136 43.27 -29.21 15.01
C MET A 136 43.23 -28.60 13.59
N PRO A 137 44.07 -27.57 13.32
CA PRO A 137 44.25 -27.01 11.99
C PRO A 137 45.29 -27.81 11.19
N GLY A 138 44.92 -28.12 9.93
CA GLY A 138 45.87 -28.55 8.91
C GLY A 138 45.76 -30.02 8.50
N VAL A 139 44.78 -30.35 7.66
CA VAL A 139 44.87 -31.48 6.72
C VAL A 139 44.13 -31.10 5.44
N THR A 140 44.83 -31.21 4.32
CA THR A 140 44.33 -31.08 2.93
C THR A 140 43.06 -31.90 2.71
N ALA A 141 42.06 -31.29 2.06
CA ALA A 141 40.80 -31.94 1.68
C ALA A 141 41.06 -33.17 0.79
N ALA A 142 41.01 -34.36 1.39
CA ALA A 142 40.88 -35.60 0.65
C ALA A 142 39.45 -35.72 0.14
N THR A 143 39.31 -35.84 -1.18
CA THR A 143 38.07 -36.18 -1.88
C THR A 143 37.53 -37.49 -1.31
N THR A 144 36.54 -37.42 -0.42
CA THR A 144 35.82 -38.60 0.04
C THR A 144 34.93 -39.05 -1.13
N PRO A 145 35.06 -40.29 -1.63
CA PRO A 145 34.18 -40.77 -2.68
C PRO A 145 32.72 -40.75 -2.18
N PRO A 146 31.74 -40.48 -3.07
CA PRO A 146 30.35 -40.43 -2.67
C PRO A 146 29.94 -41.74 -2.00
N VAL A 147 29.29 -41.65 -0.84
CA VAL A 147 28.71 -42.80 -0.14
C VAL A 147 27.82 -43.53 -1.15
N PRO A 148 28.05 -44.83 -1.42
CA PRO A 148 27.22 -45.56 -2.35
C PRO A 148 25.80 -45.64 -1.78
N LEU A 149 24.84 -45.11 -2.55
CA LEU A 149 23.40 -45.19 -2.25
C LEU A 149 23.04 -46.61 -1.82
N THR A 150 22.29 -46.73 -0.72
CA THR A 150 21.79 -48.00 -0.23
C THR A 150 20.89 -48.66 -1.29
N PRO A 151 20.71 -50.00 -1.26
CA PRO A 151 19.81 -50.68 -2.21
C PRO A 151 18.37 -50.16 -2.19
N GLU A 152 17.91 -49.63 -1.05
CA GLU A 152 16.58 -49.01 -0.92
C GLU A 152 16.56 -47.62 -1.57
N GLU A 153 17.52 -46.75 -1.28
CA GLU A 153 17.64 -45.44 -1.92
C GLU A 153 17.83 -45.57 -3.44
N ARG A 154 18.58 -46.57 -3.93
CA ARG A 154 18.71 -46.84 -5.37
C ARG A 154 17.38 -47.25 -6.00
N ARG A 155 16.63 -48.12 -5.34
CA ARG A 155 15.30 -48.55 -5.81
C ARG A 155 14.29 -47.41 -5.78
N GLU A 156 14.39 -46.52 -4.80
CA GLU A 156 13.55 -45.33 -4.70
C GLU A 156 13.90 -44.32 -5.78
N LEU A 157 15.19 -44.06 -6.01
CA LEU A 157 15.67 -43.19 -7.10
C LEU A 157 15.36 -43.79 -8.49
N GLU A 158 15.42 -45.11 -8.65
CA GLU A 158 15.01 -45.82 -9.87
C GLU A 158 13.49 -45.73 -10.07
N ARG A 159 12.68 -45.93 -9.03
CA ARG A 159 11.23 -45.74 -9.08
C ARG A 159 10.86 -44.29 -9.40
N GLU A 160 11.57 -43.32 -8.86
CA GLU A 160 11.38 -41.89 -9.19
C GLU A 160 11.78 -41.59 -10.65
N ARG A 161 12.90 -42.15 -11.14
CA ARG A 161 13.33 -42.00 -12.54
C ARG A 161 12.40 -42.70 -13.53
N GLU A 162 11.83 -43.84 -13.15
CA GLU A 162 10.79 -44.52 -13.93
C GLU A 162 9.49 -43.72 -13.95
N ARG A 163 9.15 -43.06 -12.83
CA ARG A 163 7.93 -42.24 -12.71
C ARG A 163 8.07 -40.88 -13.39
N ASN A 164 9.29 -40.33 -13.48
CA ASN A 164 9.62 -39.08 -14.16
C ASN A 164 10.90 -39.25 -15.01
N PRO A 165 10.78 -39.75 -16.25
CA PRO A 165 11.93 -39.89 -17.13
C PRO A 165 12.55 -38.51 -17.43
N PRO A 166 13.89 -38.43 -17.59
CA PRO A 166 14.57 -37.18 -17.90
C PRO A 166 14.04 -36.60 -19.21
N LEU A 167 13.88 -35.27 -19.24
CA LEU A 167 13.42 -34.54 -20.42
C LEU A 167 14.42 -34.73 -21.56
N THR A 168 13.90 -35.04 -22.75
CA THR A 168 14.70 -34.98 -24.00
C THR A 168 15.10 -33.55 -24.32
N GLU A 169 16.15 -33.34 -25.13
CA GLU A 169 16.57 -32.00 -25.54
C GLU A 169 15.46 -31.24 -26.28
N GLU A 170 14.71 -31.94 -27.14
CA GLU A 170 13.56 -31.36 -27.86
C GLU A 170 12.41 -30.98 -26.93
N GLU A 171 12.05 -31.83 -25.96
CA GLU A 171 11.02 -31.52 -24.96
C GLU A 171 11.44 -30.35 -24.08
N ARG A 172 12.72 -30.27 -23.71
CA ARG A 172 13.25 -29.18 -22.91
C ARG A 172 13.17 -27.87 -23.66
N GLN A 173 13.58 -27.83 -24.92
CA GLN A 173 13.48 -26.64 -25.75
C GLN A 173 12.03 -26.16 -25.92
N ARG A 174 11.07 -27.06 -26.13
CA ARG A 174 9.65 -26.72 -26.20
C ARG A 174 9.10 -26.15 -24.88
N LEU A 175 9.55 -26.69 -23.74
CA LEU A 175 9.14 -26.20 -22.42
C LEU A 175 9.76 -24.83 -22.13
N ASP A 176 11.02 -24.60 -22.48
CA ASP A 176 11.68 -23.30 -22.35
C ASP A 176 10.95 -22.23 -23.19
N GLU A 177 10.64 -22.53 -24.45
CA GLU A 177 9.84 -21.64 -25.32
C GLU A 177 8.45 -21.34 -24.73
N LEU A 178 7.79 -22.33 -24.13
CA LEU A 178 6.49 -22.16 -23.47
C LEU A 178 6.60 -21.28 -22.22
N ILE A 179 7.61 -21.50 -21.38
CA ILE A 179 7.87 -20.72 -20.17
C ILE A 179 8.11 -19.25 -20.56
N ASP A 180 8.97 -19.00 -21.53
CA ASP A 180 9.30 -17.65 -21.99
C ASP A 180 8.07 -16.96 -22.61
N LEU A 181 7.28 -17.67 -23.40
CA LEU A 181 6.06 -17.14 -23.99
C LEU A 181 5.04 -16.74 -22.90
N ILE A 182 4.83 -17.59 -21.89
CA ILE A 182 3.91 -17.30 -20.80
C ILE A 182 4.41 -16.11 -19.97
N ARG A 183 5.71 -16.07 -19.65
CA ARG A 183 6.32 -14.99 -18.87
C ARG A 183 6.31 -13.65 -19.60
N SER A 184 6.55 -13.64 -20.91
CA SER A 184 6.58 -12.41 -21.72
C SER A 184 5.23 -11.69 -21.81
N LYS A 185 4.13 -12.40 -21.50
CA LYS A 185 2.76 -11.89 -21.52
C LYS A 185 2.17 -11.68 -20.13
N ASN A 186 2.92 -11.98 -19.07
CA ASN A 186 2.54 -11.52 -17.74
C ASN A 186 2.54 -9.98 -17.68
N PRO A 187 1.59 -9.34 -16.98
CA PRO A 187 0.45 -9.96 -16.29
C PRO A 187 -0.73 -10.27 -17.23
N TYR A 188 -1.51 -11.30 -16.89
CA TYR A 188 -2.72 -11.67 -17.61
C TYR A 188 -3.96 -11.04 -16.98
N LYS A 189 -4.96 -10.73 -17.81
CA LYS A 189 -6.27 -10.29 -17.35
C LYS A 189 -7.31 -11.35 -17.66
N LEU A 190 -8.12 -11.72 -16.66
CA LEU A 190 -9.29 -12.56 -16.89
C LEU A 190 -10.29 -11.79 -17.76
N ASP A 191 -11.01 -12.47 -18.64
CA ASP A 191 -12.05 -11.82 -19.43
C ASP A 191 -13.31 -11.51 -18.59
N ARG A 192 -14.35 -10.98 -19.25
CA ARG A 192 -15.64 -10.66 -18.63
C ARG A 192 -16.37 -11.87 -18.04
N ASN A 193 -16.01 -13.07 -18.44
CA ASN A 193 -16.57 -14.33 -17.97
C ASN A 193 -15.65 -15.00 -16.93
N GLY A 194 -14.49 -14.42 -16.62
CA GLY A 194 -13.55 -14.98 -15.65
C GLY A 194 -12.62 -16.06 -16.21
N VAL A 195 -12.41 -16.08 -17.53
CA VAL A 195 -11.59 -17.05 -18.25
C VAL A 195 -10.19 -16.50 -18.49
N LEU A 196 -9.18 -17.31 -18.19
CA LEU A 196 -7.78 -17.07 -18.52
C LEU A 196 -7.44 -17.64 -19.90
N PHE A 197 -6.87 -16.82 -20.77
CA PHE A 197 -6.31 -17.26 -22.05
C PHE A 197 -4.79 -17.19 -22.02
N LEU A 198 -4.15 -18.35 -22.17
CA LEU A 198 -2.70 -18.46 -22.25
C LEU A 198 -2.24 -18.65 -23.69
N PRO A 199 -1.16 -17.97 -24.12
CA PRO A 199 -0.60 -18.12 -25.47
C PRO A 199 -0.09 -19.56 -25.66
N GLY A 200 -0.42 -20.17 -26.80
CA GLY A 200 -0.07 -21.58 -27.09
C GLY A 200 -1.08 -22.60 -26.55
N PHE A 201 -2.11 -22.16 -25.83
CA PHE A 201 -3.23 -23.00 -25.40
C PHE A 201 -4.41 -22.80 -26.37
N GLY A 202 -5.11 -23.87 -26.72
CA GLY A 202 -6.26 -23.80 -27.62
C GLY A 202 -7.30 -22.78 -27.15
N SER A 203 -8.19 -22.36 -28.05
CA SER A 203 -9.18 -21.29 -27.83
C SER A 203 -10.22 -21.55 -26.73
N ALA A 204 -10.12 -22.66 -26.00
CA ALA A 204 -11.06 -23.04 -24.94
C ALA A 204 -10.90 -22.25 -23.64
N GLY A 205 -9.74 -21.62 -23.39
CA GLY A 205 -9.48 -20.86 -22.16
C GLY A 205 -9.59 -21.69 -20.88
N ILE A 206 -9.30 -21.08 -19.72
CA ILE A 206 -9.33 -21.75 -18.40
C ILE A 206 -10.15 -20.90 -17.44
N GLU A 207 -11.29 -21.39 -16.98
CA GLU A 207 -12.14 -20.70 -16.01
C GLU A 207 -11.47 -20.64 -14.64
N LEU A 208 -11.22 -19.42 -14.13
CA LEU A 208 -10.58 -19.18 -12.84
C LEU A 208 -11.43 -18.32 -11.88
N ALA A 209 -12.43 -17.60 -12.38
CA ALA A 209 -13.31 -16.81 -11.49
C ALA A 209 -14.05 -17.68 -10.48
N GLY A 210 -14.23 -17.15 -9.26
CA GLY A 210 -14.81 -17.85 -8.13
C GLY A 210 -13.82 -18.74 -7.35
N LEU A 211 -12.62 -18.99 -7.87
CA LEU A 211 -11.56 -19.73 -7.18
C LEU A 211 -10.66 -18.79 -6.36
N THR A 212 -10.13 -19.25 -5.23
CA THR A 212 -9.03 -18.58 -4.52
C THR A 212 -7.73 -18.73 -5.30
N GLN A 213 -6.67 -17.98 -4.95
CA GLN A 213 -5.35 -18.13 -5.59
C GLN A 213 -4.84 -19.58 -5.54
N GLU A 214 -5.01 -20.25 -4.41
CA GLU A 214 -4.61 -21.65 -4.20
C GLU A 214 -5.38 -22.59 -5.12
N LEU A 215 -6.71 -22.44 -5.19
CA LEU A 215 -7.56 -23.27 -6.04
C LEU A 215 -7.35 -22.99 -7.53
N ALA A 216 -7.12 -21.74 -7.90
CA ALA A 216 -6.77 -21.34 -9.27
C ALA A 216 -5.42 -21.92 -9.68
N THR A 217 -4.45 -21.93 -8.78
CA THR A 217 -3.14 -22.56 -8.98
C THR A 217 -3.30 -24.06 -9.21
N LEU A 218 -4.05 -24.76 -8.36
CA LEU A 218 -4.32 -26.19 -8.53
C LEU A 218 -5.07 -26.49 -9.84
N ARG A 219 -6.05 -25.65 -10.21
CA ARG A 219 -6.78 -25.76 -11.47
C ARG A 219 -5.84 -25.63 -12.67
N LEU A 220 -4.89 -24.69 -12.62
CA LEU A 220 -3.95 -24.46 -13.70
C LEU A 220 -2.91 -25.60 -13.78
N GLN A 221 -2.41 -26.09 -12.65
CA GLN A 221 -1.50 -27.26 -12.58
C GLN A 221 -2.11 -28.55 -13.14
N ALA A 222 -3.44 -28.70 -13.13
CA ALA A 222 -4.13 -29.85 -13.70
C ALA A 222 -4.11 -29.88 -15.24
N GLU A 223 -3.73 -28.80 -15.91
CA GLU A 223 -3.64 -28.77 -17.38
C GLU A 223 -2.48 -29.65 -17.89
N PRO A 224 -2.69 -30.47 -18.93
CA PRO A 224 -1.67 -31.39 -19.44
C PRO A 224 -0.33 -30.73 -19.80
N ALA A 225 -0.36 -29.49 -20.28
CA ALA A 225 0.83 -28.74 -20.67
C ALA A 225 1.74 -28.37 -19.49
N PHE A 226 1.20 -28.29 -18.26
CA PHE A 226 1.96 -27.95 -17.06
C PHE A 226 2.42 -29.16 -16.25
N ARG A 227 2.17 -30.39 -16.71
CA ARG A 227 2.51 -31.63 -15.98
C ARG A 227 3.99 -31.73 -15.57
N ARG A 228 4.90 -31.07 -16.30
CA ARG A 228 6.36 -31.07 -16.06
C ARG A 228 6.88 -29.76 -15.46
N LEU A 229 5.99 -28.82 -15.11
CA LEU A 229 6.32 -27.46 -14.66
C LEU A 229 5.62 -27.17 -13.33
N GLU A 230 6.23 -26.34 -12.50
CA GLU A 230 5.55 -25.69 -11.38
C GLU A 230 4.87 -24.42 -11.88
N VAL A 231 3.60 -24.25 -11.49
CA VAL A 231 2.82 -23.06 -11.82
C VAL A 231 2.23 -22.48 -10.56
N GLU A 232 2.24 -21.16 -10.43
CA GLU A 232 1.58 -20.41 -9.36
C GLU A 232 0.76 -19.26 -9.96
N VAL A 233 -0.47 -19.12 -9.48
CA VAL A 233 -1.36 -18.01 -9.82
C VAL A 233 -1.36 -17.01 -8.68
N ILE A 234 -0.88 -15.80 -8.94
CA ILE A 234 -0.84 -14.71 -7.97
C ILE A 234 -1.80 -13.62 -8.44
N LEU A 235 -2.81 -13.29 -7.64
CA LEU A 235 -3.65 -12.11 -7.90
C LEU A 235 -2.80 -10.87 -7.77
N LEU A 236 -2.75 -10.06 -8.82
CA LEU A 236 -2.27 -8.70 -8.76
C LEU A 236 -3.47 -7.78 -8.50
N PRO A 237 -3.70 -7.33 -7.26
CA PRO A 237 -4.69 -6.30 -7.02
C PRO A 237 -4.19 -5.01 -7.68
N LEU A 238 -4.63 -4.75 -8.90
CA LEU A 238 -4.45 -3.44 -9.50
C LEU A 238 -5.31 -2.47 -8.69
N GLN A 239 -4.66 -1.71 -7.80
CA GLN A 239 -5.29 -0.54 -7.22
C GLN A 239 -5.57 0.42 -8.38
N LYS A 240 -6.83 0.59 -8.71
CA LYS A 240 -7.25 1.61 -9.68
C LYS A 240 -6.70 2.95 -9.18
N THR A 241 -5.95 3.65 -10.01
CA THR A 241 -5.36 4.96 -9.67
C THR A 241 -6.13 6.08 -10.34
N GLY A 242 -6.15 7.26 -9.72
CA GLY A 242 -6.90 8.41 -10.21
C GLY A 242 -8.41 8.20 -10.09
N VAL A 243 -9.17 8.74 -11.05
CA VAL A 243 -10.65 8.77 -11.03
C VAL A 243 -11.29 7.39 -10.82
N GLU A 244 -10.74 6.34 -11.44
CA GLU A 244 -11.28 4.98 -11.32
C GLU A 244 -11.03 4.34 -9.95
N GLY A 245 -10.10 4.90 -9.18
CA GLY A 245 -9.73 4.49 -7.83
C GLY A 245 -10.49 5.20 -6.72
N LEU A 246 -11.28 6.22 -7.05
CA LEU A 246 -12.00 6.98 -6.04
C LEU A 246 -13.06 6.11 -5.35
N LYS A 247 -12.97 6.05 -4.02
CA LYS A 247 -13.97 5.38 -3.18
C LYS A 247 -14.93 6.40 -2.57
N PRO A 248 -16.20 6.02 -2.29
CA PRO A 248 -17.10 6.81 -1.47
C PRO A 248 -16.51 7.09 -0.08
N PHE A 249 -16.51 8.36 0.33
CA PHE A 249 -15.93 8.78 1.61
C PHE A 249 -16.77 8.29 2.81
N GLY A 250 -16.11 7.72 3.81
CA GLY A 250 -16.66 7.44 5.15
C GLY A 250 -17.37 6.08 5.30
N TYR A 251 -17.50 5.29 4.23
CA TYR A 251 -18.11 3.96 4.30
C TYR A 251 -17.14 2.89 4.84
N ASP A 252 -15.84 3.14 4.70
CA ASP A 252 -14.73 2.36 5.23
C ASP A 252 -14.76 2.25 6.76
N LEU A 253 -15.39 3.22 7.44
CA LEU A 253 -15.67 3.19 8.88
C LEU A 253 -16.32 1.87 9.34
N PHE A 254 -17.09 1.23 8.45
CA PHE A 254 -17.86 0.02 8.75
C PHE A 254 -17.33 -1.23 8.04
N GLU A 255 -16.17 -1.15 7.36
CA GLU A 255 -15.57 -2.28 6.64
C GLU A 255 -14.71 -3.19 7.53
N GLU A 256 -14.24 -2.70 8.68
CA GLU A 256 -13.56 -3.56 9.66
C GLU A 256 -14.59 -4.50 10.31
N GLU A 257 -14.43 -5.80 10.06
CA GLU A 257 -15.26 -6.86 10.64
C GLU A 257 -15.16 -6.84 12.18
N ILE A 258 -16.07 -6.13 12.84
CA ILE A 258 -16.31 -6.36 14.26
C ILE A 258 -16.96 -7.75 14.36
N SER A 259 -16.13 -8.78 14.52
CA SER A 259 -16.53 -10.19 14.67
C SER A 259 -17.36 -10.48 15.93
N THR A 260 -17.83 -9.47 16.66
CA THR A 260 -18.60 -9.68 17.87
C THR A 260 -19.92 -8.91 17.81
N PHE A 261 -21.02 -9.65 17.65
CA PHE A 261 -22.39 -9.22 17.98
C PHE A 261 -22.58 -8.99 19.50
N ALA A 262 -21.49 -8.95 20.27
CA ALA A 262 -21.56 -8.64 21.68
C ALA A 262 -21.93 -7.16 21.80
N PRO A 263 -23.01 -6.81 22.54
CA PRO A 263 -23.28 -5.41 22.84
C PRO A 263 -22.03 -4.82 23.50
N ILE A 264 -21.65 -3.60 23.12
CA ILE A 264 -20.60 -2.83 23.79
C ILE A 264 -21.13 -2.50 25.20
N THR A 265 -21.05 -3.46 26.12
CA THR A 265 -21.61 -3.40 27.48
C THR A 265 -20.70 -2.66 28.46
N GLU A 266 -19.48 -2.30 28.05
CA GLU A 266 -18.47 -1.70 28.91
C GLU A 266 -18.31 -0.17 28.74
N VAL A 267 -19.36 0.54 28.30
CA VAL A 267 -19.32 2.01 28.32
C VAL A 267 -19.59 2.49 29.77
N PRO A 268 -18.69 3.28 30.39
CA PRO A 268 -18.93 3.82 31.72
C PRO A 268 -20.21 4.66 31.72
N VAL A 269 -21.15 4.31 32.60
CA VAL A 269 -22.47 4.93 32.65
C VAL A 269 -22.35 6.40 33.09
N PRO A 270 -22.83 7.37 32.29
CA PRO A 270 -22.81 8.78 32.67
C PRO A 270 -23.59 9.06 33.96
N ALA A 271 -23.13 10.04 34.74
CA ALA A 271 -23.78 10.43 36.00
C ALA A 271 -25.22 10.96 35.81
N ASP A 272 -25.53 11.47 34.62
CA ASP A 272 -26.86 11.97 34.23
C ASP A 272 -27.78 10.89 33.64
N TYR A 273 -27.35 9.63 33.63
CA TYR A 273 -28.18 8.52 33.18
C TYR A 273 -29.49 8.44 33.97
N VAL A 274 -30.62 8.28 33.29
CA VAL A 274 -31.92 8.14 33.94
C VAL A 274 -32.20 6.66 34.17
N VAL A 275 -32.23 6.26 35.44
CA VAL A 275 -32.44 4.88 35.86
C VAL A 275 -33.86 4.45 35.52
N GLY A 276 -34.01 3.27 34.94
CA GLY A 276 -35.28 2.69 34.53
C GLY A 276 -35.41 1.21 34.88
N PRO A 277 -36.61 0.63 34.68
CA PRO A 277 -36.83 -0.79 34.92
C PRO A 277 -35.87 -1.68 34.11
N GLY A 278 -35.33 -2.70 34.76
CA GLY A 278 -34.36 -3.64 34.18
C GLY A 278 -32.90 -3.23 34.33
N ASP A 279 -32.59 -2.03 34.83
CA ASP A 279 -31.22 -1.65 35.18
C ASP A 279 -30.74 -2.36 36.45
N GLU A 280 -29.45 -2.58 36.57
CA GLU A 280 -28.80 -3.11 37.78
C GLU A 280 -27.97 -2.04 38.49
N LEU A 281 -28.12 -1.95 39.81
CA LEU A 281 -27.26 -1.15 40.69
C LEU A 281 -26.39 -2.08 41.52
N ILE A 282 -25.09 -1.83 41.51
CA ILE A 282 -24.12 -2.52 42.36
C ILE A 282 -23.87 -1.63 43.57
N VAL A 283 -24.28 -2.09 44.76
CA VAL A 283 -24.05 -1.40 46.02
C VAL A 283 -23.02 -2.17 46.82
N GLN A 284 -21.87 -1.55 47.07
CA GLN A 284 -20.86 -2.07 47.96
C GLN A 284 -21.01 -1.42 49.34
N LEU A 285 -21.39 -2.23 50.32
CA LEU A 285 -21.42 -1.85 51.73
C LEU A 285 -20.06 -2.13 52.36
N TYR A 286 -19.54 -1.17 53.12
CA TYR A 286 -18.26 -1.28 53.82
C TYR A 286 -18.29 -0.56 55.18
N GLY A 287 -17.44 -1.01 56.12
CA GLY A 287 -17.39 -0.47 57.49
C GLY A 287 -17.45 -1.59 58.51
N ASN A 288 -18.42 -1.54 59.42
CA ASN A 288 -18.72 -2.67 60.32
C ASN A 288 -19.48 -3.83 59.63
N GLN A 289 -19.89 -3.65 58.36
CA GLN A 289 -20.44 -4.70 57.49
C GLN A 289 -19.78 -4.57 56.10
N ASN A 290 -19.39 -5.70 55.51
CA ASN A 290 -18.81 -5.76 54.16
C ASN A 290 -19.66 -6.68 53.27
N ARG A 291 -20.43 -6.11 52.34
CA ARG A 291 -21.35 -6.87 51.48
C ARG A 291 -21.53 -6.20 50.12
N ASN A 292 -21.49 -6.98 49.05
CA ASN A 292 -21.84 -6.54 47.71
C ASN A 292 -23.27 -6.95 47.39
N LEU A 293 -24.09 -5.99 46.97
CA LEU A 293 -25.48 -6.17 46.59
C LEU A 293 -25.65 -5.84 45.11
N ARG A 294 -26.35 -6.71 44.38
CA ARG A 294 -26.79 -6.45 43.00
C ARG A 294 -28.30 -6.26 43.04
N LEU A 295 -28.74 -5.03 42.81
CA LEU A 295 -30.12 -4.61 42.97
C LEU A 295 -30.70 -4.28 41.60
N VAL A 296 -31.60 -5.13 41.10
CA VAL A 296 -32.29 -4.91 39.83
C VAL A 296 -33.49 -4.01 40.05
N VAL A 297 -33.65 -3.00 39.18
CA VAL A 297 -34.79 -2.09 39.20
C VAL A 297 -36.03 -2.81 38.66
N GLY A 298 -37.03 -2.98 39.54
CA GLY A 298 -38.30 -3.61 39.19
C GLY A 298 -39.12 -2.82 38.17
N ARG A 299 -40.16 -3.46 37.64
CA ARG A 299 -41.13 -2.81 36.72
C ARG A 299 -41.91 -1.67 37.37
N ASP A 300 -41.99 -1.65 38.70
CA ASP A 300 -42.57 -0.57 39.50
C ASP A 300 -41.57 0.58 39.75
N GLY A 301 -40.36 0.50 39.19
CA GLY A 301 -39.32 1.52 39.34
C GLY A 301 -38.65 1.52 40.71
N ARG A 302 -38.76 0.42 41.47
CA ARG A 302 -38.16 0.29 42.80
C ARG A 302 -37.06 -0.75 42.83
N ILE A 303 -36.09 -0.56 43.71
CA ILE A 303 -35.11 -1.59 44.08
C ILE A 303 -35.47 -2.15 45.45
N SER A 304 -35.30 -3.47 45.62
CA SER A 304 -35.48 -4.12 46.91
C SER A 304 -34.16 -4.12 47.67
N PHE A 305 -33.96 -3.15 48.55
CA PHE A 305 -32.73 -3.03 49.31
C PHE A 305 -32.85 -3.85 50.62
N PRO A 306 -31.96 -4.83 50.89
CA PRO A 306 -31.99 -5.59 52.13
C PRO A 306 -31.87 -4.68 53.36
N GLU A 307 -32.69 -4.89 54.40
CA GLU A 307 -32.73 -4.07 55.63
C GLU A 307 -33.37 -2.68 55.49
N LEU A 308 -33.20 -1.99 54.35
CA LEU A 308 -33.83 -0.68 54.08
C LEU A 308 -35.19 -0.76 53.38
N GLY A 309 -35.55 -1.93 52.85
CA GLY A 309 -36.80 -2.15 52.13
C GLY A 309 -36.81 -1.56 50.71
N PRO A 310 -38.00 -1.37 50.11
CA PRO A 310 -38.13 -0.89 48.74
C PRO A 310 -37.79 0.61 48.61
N ILE A 311 -36.89 0.94 47.69
CA ILE A 311 -36.45 2.32 47.40
C ILE A 311 -36.85 2.68 45.97
N SER A 312 -37.53 3.81 45.77
CA SER A 312 -37.89 4.32 44.44
C SER A 312 -36.68 4.95 43.76
N VAL A 313 -36.34 4.45 42.56
CA VAL A 313 -35.20 4.93 41.76
C VAL A 313 -35.55 5.17 40.29
N GLY A 314 -36.67 4.60 39.81
CA GLY A 314 -37.12 4.73 38.43
C GLY A 314 -37.44 6.18 38.07
N GLY A 315 -36.91 6.65 36.94
CA GLY A 315 -37.07 8.02 36.46
C GLY A 315 -36.12 9.04 37.10
N MET A 316 -35.28 8.63 38.06
CA MET A 316 -34.28 9.49 38.67
C MET A 316 -32.95 9.43 37.92
N ARG A 317 -32.17 10.52 37.97
CA ARG A 317 -30.78 10.53 37.49
C ARG A 317 -29.91 9.69 38.42
N PHE A 318 -28.93 8.99 37.85
CA PHE A 318 -28.08 8.05 38.57
C PHE A 318 -27.28 8.72 39.69
N ASP A 319 -26.79 9.95 39.49
CA ASP A 319 -26.17 10.76 40.55
C ASP A 319 -27.09 11.01 41.74
N ALA A 320 -28.36 11.32 41.48
CA ALA A 320 -29.38 11.51 42.52
C ALA A 320 -29.71 10.18 43.23
N VAL A 321 -29.80 9.07 42.50
CA VAL A 321 -30.02 7.73 43.07
C VAL A 321 -28.86 7.32 43.97
N ARG A 322 -27.62 7.52 43.52
CA ARG A 322 -26.41 7.27 44.31
C ARG A 322 -26.46 8.04 45.62
N ALA A 323 -26.68 9.35 45.55
CA ALA A 323 -26.73 10.21 46.74
C ALA A 323 -27.85 9.82 47.71
N ASP A 324 -29.06 9.47 47.20
CA ASP A 324 -30.18 9.03 48.04
C ASP A 324 -29.86 7.71 48.77
N ILE A 325 -29.32 6.71 48.06
CA ILE A 325 -28.96 5.41 48.64
C ILE A 325 -27.84 5.58 49.68
N GLU A 326 -26.78 6.31 49.34
CA GLU A 326 -25.66 6.57 50.26
C GLU A 326 -26.14 7.27 51.54
N SER A 327 -27.00 8.29 51.41
CA SER A 327 -27.58 9.00 52.54
C SER A 327 -28.53 8.15 53.39
N ARG A 328 -29.28 7.22 52.79
CA ARG A 328 -30.16 6.31 53.54
C ARG A 328 -29.36 5.26 54.31
N VAL A 329 -28.33 4.69 53.69
CA VAL A 329 -27.43 3.72 54.34
C VAL A 329 -26.76 4.39 55.54
N GLU A 330 -26.18 5.58 55.38
CA GLU A 330 -25.49 6.27 56.48
C GLU A 330 -26.42 6.61 57.66
N ARG A 331 -27.69 6.96 57.38
CA ARG A 331 -28.67 7.32 58.42
C ARG A 331 -29.34 6.14 59.10
N GLN A 332 -29.55 5.03 58.39
CA GLN A 332 -30.35 3.90 58.85
C GLN A 332 -29.51 2.67 59.22
N MET A 333 -28.25 2.58 58.74
CA MET A 333 -27.30 1.51 59.04
C MET A 333 -26.05 2.07 59.76
N ILE A 334 -26.12 2.14 61.09
CA ILE A 334 -25.06 2.76 61.91
C ILE A 334 -23.72 2.04 61.72
N GLY A 335 -22.68 2.81 61.37
CA GLY A 335 -21.32 2.30 61.16
C GLY A 335 -21.07 1.67 59.77
N VAL A 336 -22.07 1.69 58.89
CA VAL A 336 -21.99 1.22 57.51
C VAL A 336 -21.96 2.41 56.56
N ARG A 337 -21.14 2.32 55.52
CA ARG A 337 -21.15 3.23 54.37
C ARG A 337 -21.44 2.44 53.09
N ALA A 338 -21.99 3.13 52.10
CA ALA A 338 -22.24 2.56 50.78
C ALA A 338 -21.40 3.25 49.71
N SER A 339 -21.07 2.49 48.67
CA SER A 339 -20.60 2.99 47.38
C SER A 339 -21.52 2.40 46.31
N VAL A 340 -22.15 3.25 45.49
CA VAL A 340 -23.11 2.81 44.47
C VAL A 340 -22.56 3.03 43.06
N SER A 341 -22.47 1.95 42.29
CA SER A 341 -22.10 1.95 40.88
C SER A 341 -23.23 1.35 40.02
N MET A 342 -23.23 1.64 38.71
CA MET A 342 -24.12 0.96 37.76
C MET A 342 -23.54 -0.41 37.40
N GLY A 343 -24.41 -1.42 37.32
CA GLY A 343 -24.13 -2.72 36.70
C GLY A 343 -24.61 -2.73 35.25
N GLU A 344 -25.22 -3.84 34.81
CA GLU A 344 -25.82 -3.93 33.48
C GLU A 344 -26.97 -2.92 33.31
N THR A 345 -26.96 -2.19 32.21
CA THR A 345 -28.08 -1.33 31.81
C THR A 345 -29.14 -2.15 31.09
N ARG A 346 -30.41 -1.75 31.21
CA ARG A 346 -31.53 -2.37 30.50
C ARG A 346 -31.27 -2.45 29.00
N SER A 347 -31.71 -3.54 28.40
CA SER A 347 -31.72 -3.69 26.95
C SER A 347 -32.97 -3.07 26.35
N ILE A 348 -32.82 -2.40 25.22
CA ILE A 348 -33.90 -1.79 24.45
C ILE A 348 -33.91 -2.39 23.04
N GLN A 349 -35.10 -2.53 22.46
CA GLN A 349 -35.25 -2.92 21.05
C GLN A 349 -35.43 -1.68 20.18
N VAL A 350 -34.67 -1.63 19.09
CA VAL A 350 -34.71 -0.57 18.07
C VAL A 350 -34.74 -1.20 16.68
N PHE A 351 -35.22 -0.45 15.69
CA PHE A 351 -35.27 -0.88 14.29
C PHE A 351 -34.21 -0.13 13.49
N VAL A 352 -33.45 -0.83 12.65
CA VAL A 352 -32.53 -0.22 11.68
C VAL A 352 -33.01 -0.60 10.28
N LEU A 353 -33.42 0.39 9.50
CA LEU A 353 -34.18 0.24 8.26
C LEU A 353 -33.57 1.07 7.11
N GLY A 354 -33.98 0.75 5.88
CA GLY A 354 -33.49 1.43 4.67
C GLY A 354 -32.18 0.83 4.17
N GLU A 355 -31.24 1.69 3.76
CA GLU A 355 -29.94 1.29 3.18
C GLU A 355 -28.89 0.87 4.23
N ALA A 356 -29.34 0.19 5.28
CA ALA A 356 -28.47 -0.51 6.22
C ALA A 356 -27.83 -1.73 5.54
N ARG A 357 -26.62 -2.13 5.97
CA ARG A 357 -25.99 -3.37 5.51
C ARG A 357 -26.86 -4.57 5.86
N TYR A 358 -27.27 -4.68 7.12
CA TYR A 358 -28.20 -5.69 7.61
C TYR A 358 -29.43 -5.00 8.22
N PRO A 359 -30.50 -4.72 7.46
CA PRO A 359 -31.71 -4.12 8.01
C PRO A 359 -32.46 -5.12 8.92
N GLY A 360 -32.98 -4.66 10.05
CA GLY A 360 -33.67 -5.52 11.01
C GLY A 360 -33.91 -4.90 12.38
N THR A 361 -34.30 -5.74 13.33
CA THR A 361 -34.49 -5.37 14.74
C THR A 361 -33.23 -5.69 15.52
N TYR A 362 -32.78 -4.74 16.33
CA TYR A 362 -31.58 -4.86 17.15
C TYR A 362 -31.89 -4.67 18.62
N THR A 363 -31.25 -5.48 19.47
CA THR A 363 -31.28 -5.31 20.92
C THR A 363 -29.98 -4.64 21.34
N VAL A 364 -30.08 -3.42 21.87
CA VAL A 364 -28.94 -2.59 22.25
C VAL A 364 -29.05 -2.15 23.71
N SER A 365 -27.95 -1.71 24.31
CA SER A 365 -27.97 -1.10 25.65
C SER A 365 -28.88 0.13 25.67
N GLY A 366 -29.53 0.42 26.81
CA GLY A 366 -30.28 1.65 27.05
C GLY A 366 -29.43 2.93 27.03
N LEU A 367 -28.11 2.82 26.87
CA LEU A 367 -27.18 3.92 26.62
C LEU A 367 -26.82 4.10 25.14
N ALA A 368 -27.25 3.19 24.26
CA ALA A 368 -26.88 3.20 22.86
C ALA A 368 -27.35 4.46 22.13
N THR A 369 -26.54 4.89 21.19
CA THR A 369 -26.81 6.01 20.28
C THR A 369 -27.11 5.50 18.87
N MET A 370 -27.48 6.41 17.98
CA MET A 370 -27.70 6.09 16.57
C MET A 370 -26.46 5.42 15.97
N THR A 371 -25.26 5.95 16.23
CA THR A 371 -24.00 5.38 15.72
C THR A 371 -23.77 3.94 16.21
N THR A 372 -24.05 3.65 17.49
CA THR A 372 -23.88 2.30 18.06
C THR A 372 -24.79 1.28 17.38
N ALA A 373 -26.04 1.68 17.09
CA ALA A 373 -26.98 0.83 16.39
C ALA A 373 -26.62 0.65 14.90
N LEU A 374 -26.05 1.67 14.24
CA LEU A 374 -25.53 1.54 12.88
C LEU A 374 -24.38 0.52 12.82
N TYR A 375 -23.45 0.55 13.79
CA TYR A 375 -22.41 -0.47 13.89
C TYR A 375 -22.98 -1.87 14.09
N ALA A 376 -23.96 -2.02 15.00
CA ALA A 376 -24.64 -3.30 15.22
C ALA A 376 -25.30 -3.83 13.93
N ALA A 377 -25.75 -2.94 13.04
CA ALA A 377 -26.34 -3.28 11.75
C ALA A 377 -25.31 -3.51 10.62
N GLY A 378 -24.02 -3.56 10.91
CA GLY A 378 -22.93 -3.69 9.93
C GLY A 378 -22.68 -2.42 9.10
N GLY A 379 -23.17 -1.27 9.58
CA GLY A 379 -23.03 0.02 8.94
C GLY A 379 -24.00 0.29 7.80
N VAL A 380 -23.63 1.24 6.96
CA VAL A 380 -24.43 1.76 5.85
C VAL A 380 -23.93 1.17 4.53
N LYS A 381 -24.83 0.78 3.63
CA LYS A 381 -24.46 0.34 2.26
C LYS A 381 -23.91 1.52 1.46
N PRO A 382 -23.05 1.31 0.45
CA PRO A 382 -22.54 2.39 -0.42
C PRO A 382 -23.61 3.22 -1.15
N ILE A 383 -24.83 2.70 -1.24
CA ILE A 383 -25.99 3.38 -1.84
C ILE A 383 -26.85 4.14 -0.81
N GLY A 384 -26.53 4.05 0.48
CA GLY A 384 -27.20 4.75 1.57
C GLY A 384 -26.51 6.06 1.93
N SER A 385 -27.29 7.06 2.33
CA SER A 385 -26.77 8.36 2.77
C SER A 385 -26.03 8.23 4.10
N LEU A 386 -24.83 8.82 4.17
CA LEU A 386 -24.12 9.01 5.45
C LEU A 386 -24.50 10.33 6.12
N ARG A 387 -25.19 11.22 5.39
CA ARG A 387 -25.42 12.62 5.79
C ARG A 387 -26.85 12.96 6.21
N ARG A 388 -27.78 12.03 5.97
CA ARG A 388 -29.22 12.20 6.23
C ARG A 388 -29.82 10.99 6.95
N ILE A 389 -29.12 10.45 7.94
CA ILE A 389 -29.59 9.29 8.69
C ILE A 389 -30.66 9.75 9.68
N GLN A 390 -31.84 9.15 9.66
CA GLN A 390 -33.01 9.66 10.37
C GLN A 390 -33.33 8.82 11.60
N LEU A 391 -33.46 9.44 12.77
CA LEU A 391 -34.10 8.84 13.93
C LEU A 391 -35.60 9.16 13.90
N LYS A 392 -36.43 8.13 13.82
CA LYS A 392 -37.88 8.22 13.86
C LYS A 392 -38.44 7.59 15.13
N ARG A 393 -39.35 8.29 15.80
CA ARG A 393 -40.07 7.82 16.98
C ARG A 393 -41.56 7.99 16.74
N GLN A 394 -42.32 6.90 16.88
CA GLN A 394 -43.77 6.91 16.60
C GLN A 394 -44.12 7.49 15.21
N GLY A 395 -43.26 7.25 14.23
CA GLY A 395 -43.41 7.74 12.85
C GLY A 395 -42.95 9.17 12.59
N GLN A 396 -42.58 9.95 13.61
CA GLN A 396 -42.11 11.33 13.45
C GLN A 396 -40.58 11.39 13.45
N LEU A 397 -40.01 12.29 12.64
CA LEU A 397 -38.58 12.59 12.64
C LEU A 397 -38.20 13.31 13.95
N VAL A 398 -37.33 12.68 14.74
CA VAL A 398 -36.81 13.23 16.00
C VAL A 398 -35.49 13.95 15.80
N ARG A 399 -34.59 13.34 15.02
CA ARG A 399 -33.24 13.83 14.78
C ARG A 399 -32.73 13.33 13.43
N GLU A 400 -31.84 14.10 12.81
CA GLU A 400 -31.09 13.70 11.62
C GLU A 400 -29.60 13.72 11.97
N LEU A 401 -28.88 12.63 11.69
CA LEU A 401 -27.46 12.47 11.93
C LEU A 401 -26.71 12.62 10.60
N ASP A 402 -25.73 13.52 10.59
CA ASP A 402 -24.73 13.64 9.52
C ASP A 402 -23.40 13.06 10.01
N LEU A 403 -23.02 11.88 9.52
CA LEU A 403 -21.75 11.23 9.90
C LEU A 403 -20.53 12.02 9.41
N TYR A 404 -20.67 12.94 8.45
CA TYR A 404 -19.55 13.79 8.05
C TYR A 404 -19.19 14.77 9.18
N ASP A 405 -20.17 15.23 9.96
CA ASP A 405 -19.91 16.08 11.13
C ASP A 405 -19.07 15.32 12.18
N LEU A 406 -19.36 14.03 12.36
CA LEU A 406 -18.55 13.17 13.23
C LEU A 406 -17.15 12.91 12.66
N LEU A 407 -17.06 12.50 11.39
CA LEU A 407 -15.81 12.05 10.75
C LEU A 407 -14.84 13.19 10.40
N ILE A 408 -15.36 14.37 10.08
CA ILE A 408 -14.55 15.51 9.62
C ILE A 408 -14.37 16.53 10.74
N ARG A 409 -15.39 16.74 11.58
CA ARG A 409 -15.40 17.81 12.61
C ARG A 409 -15.35 17.29 14.04
N GLY A 410 -15.51 15.97 14.26
CA GLY A 410 -15.60 15.39 15.60
C GLY A 410 -16.85 15.81 16.37
N ASP A 411 -17.90 16.23 15.67
CA ASP A 411 -19.13 16.74 16.28
C ASP A 411 -20.15 15.60 16.49
N THR A 412 -20.51 15.37 17.75
CA THR A 412 -21.41 14.28 18.19
C THR A 412 -22.81 14.78 18.57
N ARG A 413 -23.12 16.08 18.40
CA ARG A 413 -24.36 16.68 18.94
C ARG A 413 -25.65 16.03 18.44
N ASP A 414 -25.65 15.55 17.20
CA ASP A 414 -26.81 14.91 16.58
C ASP A 414 -26.82 13.37 16.69
N ASP A 415 -25.80 12.77 17.34
CA ASP A 415 -25.80 11.34 17.68
C ASP A 415 -26.71 11.06 18.89
N ALA A 416 -28.01 11.01 18.62
CA ALA A 416 -29.02 10.94 19.66
C ALA A 416 -29.03 9.59 20.39
N LYS A 417 -29.27 9.64 21.71
CA LYS A 417 -29.59 8.46 22.53
C LYS A 417 -30.89 7.81 22.06
N LEU A 418 -30.90 6.49 21.97
CA LEU A 418 -32.04 5.71 21.50
C LEU A 418 -33.01 5.37 22.64
N LEU A 419 -34.30 5.29 22.30
CA LEU A 419 -35.36 4.81 23.19
C LEU A 419 -36.01 3.53 22.63
N PRO A 420 -36.69 2.75 23.49
CA PRO A 420 -37.43 1.58 23.04
C PRO A 420 -38.42 1.91 21.90
N GLY A 421 -38.36 1.14 20.82
CA GLY A 421 -39.23 1.30 19.65
C GLY A 421 -38.80 2.38 18.66
N ASP A 422 -37.64 3.02 18.86
CA ASP A 422 -37.07 3.93 17.87
C ASP A 422 -36.71 3.21 16.57
N ALA A 423 -36.88 3.91 15.45
CA ALA A 423 -36.53 3.43 14.12
C ALA A 423 -35.47 4.35 13.50
N ILE A 424 -34.29 3.80 13.26
CA ILE A 424 -33.21 4.45 12.50
C ILE A 424 -33.45 4.12 11.03
N PHE A 425 -33.73 5.13 10.22
CA PHE A 425 -34.00 4.99 8.80
C PHE A 425 -32.89 5.65 7.98
N ILE A 426 -32.25 4.86 7.12
CA ILE A 426 -31.17 5.33 6.24
C ILE A 426 -31.75 5.50 4.82
N PRO A 427 -31.91 6.73 4.32
CA PRO A 427 -32.35 6.97 2.96
C PRO A 427 -31.24 6.64 1.94
N PRO A 428 -31.57 6.53 0.65
CA PRO A 428 -30.59 6.47 -0.42
C PRO A 428 -29.66 7.70 -0.42
N VAL A 429 -28.43 7.51 -0.90
CA VAL A 429 -27.43 8.57 -1.04
C VAL A 429 -27.95 9.70 -1.94
N GLY A 430 -27.68 10.94 -1.53
CA GLY A 430 -28.03 12.14 -2.29
C GLY A 430 -27.12 12.39 -3.49
N ALA A 431 -27.02 13.67 -3.88
CA ALA A 431 -26.12 14.09 -4.94
C ALA A 431 -24.66 13.83 -4.51
N THR A 432 -23.87 13.31 -5.44
CA THR A 432 -22.46 12.99 -5.19
C THR A 432 -21.54 13.73 -6.16
N VAL A 433 -20.34 14.06 -5.69
CA VAL A 433 -19.29 14.71 -6.47
C VAL A 433 -17.95 14.04 -6.17
N SER A 434 -17.07 13.99 -7.16
CA SER A 434 -15.77 13.33 -7.04
C SER A 434 -14.65 14.36 -6.94
N VAL A 435 -13.63 14.06 -6.14
CA VAL A 435 -12.40 14.88 -6.05
C VAL A 435 -11.18 14.00 -6.27
N ASP A 436 -10.39 14.34 -7.28
CA ASP A 436 -9.18 13.63 -7.72
C ASP A 436 -7.95 14.56 -7.73
N GLY A 437 -6.77 13.97 -7.63
CA GLY A 437 -5.48 14.66 -7.74
C GLY A 437 -4.94 15.20 -6.41
N GLU A 438 -4.34 16.40 -6.46
CA GLU A 438 -3.58 16.99 -5.35
C GLU A 438 -4.45 17.60 -4.22
N VAL A 439 -5.22 16.72 -3.58
CA VAL A 439 -6.00 17.00 -2.37
C VAL A 439 -5.61 16.04 -1.26
N ARG A 440 -5.87 16.39 0.00
CA ARG A 440 -5.50 15.53 1.13
C ARG A 440 -6.29 14.22 1.19
N ARG A 441 -7.55 14.24 0.74
CA ARG A 441 -8.46 13.09 0.73
C ARG A 441 -9.19 12.98 -0.61
N PRO A 442 -8.58 12.35 -1.62
CA PRO A 442 -9.27 12.04 -2.88
C PRO A 442 -10.39 11.02 -2.62
N ALA A 443 -11.63 11.34 -2.94
CA ALA A 443 -12.79 10.48 -2.72
C ALA A 443 -14.03 10.93 -3.50
N ILE A 444 -15.10 10.15 -3.43
CA ILE A 444 -16.47 10.53 -3.85
C ILE A 444 -17.22 10.99 -2.60
N TYR A 445 -17.74 12.21 -2.63
CA TYR A 445 -18.42 12.85 -1.51
C TYR A 445 -19.92 13.01 -1.77
N GLU A 446 -20.74 12.75 -0.76
CA GLU A 446 -22.16 13.15 -0.75
C GLU A 446 -22.26 14.63 -0.37
N ILE A 447 -22.92 15.43 -1.21
CA ILE A 447 -23.15 16.86 -0.97
C ILE A 447 -24.58 17.10 -0.48
N LYS A 448 -24.69 18.01 0.49
CA LYS A 448 -25.96 18.39 1.11
C LYS A 448 -26.26 19.87 0.87
N ASN A 449 -25.37 20.73 1.37
CA ASN A 449 -25.47 22.19 1.26
C ASN A 449 -24.24 22.79 0.55
N GLU A 450 -23.20 21.99 0.35
CA GLU A 450 -21.99 22.36 -0.36
C GLU A 450 -22.32 22.65 -1.82
N SER A 451 -22.01 23.87 -2.26
CA SER A 451 -22.38 24.36 -3.58
C SER A 451 -21.21 24.98 -4.33
N THR A 452 -20.08 25.18 -3.66
CA THR A 452 -18.89 25.82 -4.20
C THR A 452 -17.70 24.87 -4.28
N LEU A 453 -16.73 25.20 -5.14
CA LEU A 453 -15.47 24.46 -5.24
C LEU A 453 -14.67 24.52 -3.93
N ALA A 454 -14.76 25.63 -3.19
CA ALA A 454 -14.11 25.78 -1.90
C ALA A 454 -14.69 24.78 -0.87
N ASP A 455 -16.01 24.58 -0.85
CA ASP A 455 -16.64 23.57 0.00
C ASP A 455 -16.13 22.16 -0.32
N LEU A 456 -16.01 21.86 -1.62
CA LEU A 456 -15.56 20.55 -2.08
C LEU A 456 -14.09 20.29 -1.71
N VAL A 457 -13.23 21.30 -1.87
CA VAL A 457 -11.83 21.25 -1.42
C VAL A 457 -11.76 21.11 0.11
N ALA A 458 -12.63 21.76 0.86
CA ALA A 458 -12.70 21.62 2.31
C ALA A 458 -13.13 20.20 2.74
N LEU A 459 -14.13 19.61 2.08
CA LEU A 459 -14.50 18.19 2.28
C LEU A 459 -13.30 17.27 2.01
N ALA A 460 -12.55 17.54 0.94
CA ALA A 460 -11.32 16.82 0.60
C ALA A 460 -10.12 17.09 1.55
N GLY A 461 -10.31 17.88 2.62
CA GLY A 461 -9.28 18.17 3.61
C GLY A 461 -8.28 19.27 3.18
N GLY A 462 -8.58 19.99 2.11
CA GLY A 462 -7.72 21.01 1.52
C GLY A 462 -6.82 20.47 0.40
N LEU A 463 -6.17 21.40 -0.31
CA LEU A 463 -5.16 21.10 -1.32
C LEU A 463 -3.84 20.63 -0.66
N THR A 464 -3.08 19.78 -1.35
CA THR A 464 -1.70 19.47 -0.96
C THR A 464 -0.77 20.66 -1.30
N PRO A 465 0.45 20.73 -0.73
CA PRO A 465 1.45 21.72 -1.13
C PRO A 465 1.89 21.59 -2.59
N GLU A 466 1.69 20.43 -3.20
CA GLU A 466 2.03 20.15 -4.58
C GLU A 466 0.87 20.44 -5.54
N ALA A 467 -0.24 20.99 -5.07
CA ALA A 467 -1.38 21.34 -5.91
C ALA A 467 -1.12 22.57 -6.79
N ASP A 468 -1.34 22.43 -8.09
CA ASP A 468 -1.34 23.53 -9.05
C ASP A 468 -2.70 24.24 -9.03
N ARG A 469 -2.77 25.35 -8.29
CA ARG A 469 -3.99 26.14 -8.10
C ARG A 469 -4.50 26.78 -9.39
N ASP A 470 -3.62 27.00 -10.37
CA ASP A 470 -3.97 27.60 -11.65
C ASP A 470 -4.46 26.56 -12.66
N ARG A 471 -4.24 25.27 -12.39
CA ARG A 471 -4.59 24.14 -13.27
C ARG A 471 -5.54 23.16 -12.61
N MET A 472 -6.64 23.69 -12.09
CA MET A 472 -7.77 22.88 -11.67
C MET A 472 -8.83 22.81 -12.78
N SER A 473 -9.53 21.68 -12.85
CA SER A 473 -10.59 21.49 -13.83
C SER A 473 -11.78 20.75 -13.23
N LEU A 474 -12.97 21.15 -13.63
CA LEU A 474 -14.22 20.47 -13.31
C LEU A 474 -14.68 19.70 -14.54
N VAL A 475 -14.77 18.38 -14.43
CA VAL A 475 -15.34 17.52 -15.45
C VAL A 475 -16.83 17.34 -15.13
N ARG A 476 -17.69 17.68 -16.09
CA ARG A 476 -19.15 17.68 -15.93
C ARG A 476 -19.82 16.99 -17.12
N ILE A 477 -20.96 16.36 -16.89
CA ILE A 477 -21.86 15.94 -17.96
C ILE A 477 -22.85 17.08 -18.23
N ASP A 478 -22.88 17.61 -19.45
CA ASP A 478 -23.81 18.66 -19.86
C ASP A 478 -25.23 18.11 -20.09
N GLU A 479 -26.19 19.00 -20.38
CA GLU A 479 -27.59 18.63 -20.60
C GLU A 479 -27.79 17.74 -21.84
N GLN A 480 -26.81 17.73 -22.76
CA GLN A 480 -26.77 16.89 -23.95
C GLN A 480 -26.08 15.54 -23.69
N GLY A 481 -25.68 15.24 -22.45
CA GLY A 481 -25.02 14.00 -22.08
C GLY A 481 -23.53 13.95 -22.45
N ARG A 482 -22.92 15.07 -22.83
CA ARG A 482 -21.50 15.15 -23.23
C ARG A 482 -20.65 15.49 -22.01
N ARG A 483 -19.47 14.87 -21.92
CA ARG A 483 -18.47 15.23 -20.91
C ARG A 483 -17.74 16.48 -21.35
N ILE A 484 -17.88 17.55 -20.59
CA ILE A 484 -17.18 18.82 -20.78
C ILE A 484 -16.15 19.03 -19.66
N VAL A 485 -15.08 19.76 -19.96
CA VAL A 485 -14.04 20.13 -19.01
C VAL A 485 -14.06 21.64 -18.86
N LEU A 486 -14.28 22.12 -17.64
CA LEU A 486 -14.33 23.53 -17.31
C LEU A 486 -13.07 23.89 -16.52
N PRO A 487 -12.25 24.85 -16.97
CA PRO A 487 -11.16 25.36 -16.14
C PRO A 487 -11.76 26.07 -14.93
N VAL A 488 -11.22 25.82 -13.74
CA VAL A 488 -11.72 26.42 -12.50
C VAL A 488 -10.59 26.98 -11.64
N SER A 489 -10.89 28.02 -10.87
CA SER A 489 -9.99 28.60 -9.87
C SER A 489 -10.75 28.77 -8.56
N LEU A 490 -10.02 28.73 -7.43
CA LEU A 490 -10.57 29.00 -6.11
C LEU A 490 -10.78 30.50 -5.86
N GLU A 491 -10.04 31.35 -6.56
CA GLU A 491 -9.96 32.78 -6.27
C GLU A 491 -10.81 33.63 -7.22
N GLN A 492 -11.03 33.18 -8.46
CA GLN A 492 -11.73 33.94 -9.50
C GLN A 492 -12.53 33.02 -10.42
N GLY A 493 -13.86 33.04 -10.28
CA GLY A 493 -14.77 32.40 -11.22
C GLY A 493 -16.23 32.69 -10.86
N PRO A 494 -17.16 32.69 -11.82
CA PRO A 494 -18.58 32.67 -11.49
C PRO A 494 -18.82 31.50 -10.53
N VAL A 495 -19.62 31.71 -9.48
CA VAL A 495 -19.99 30.67 -8.51
C VAL A 495 -20.57 29.48 -9.29
N GLN A 496 -19.70 28.52 -9.62
CA GLN A 496 -20.11 27.37 -10.40
C GLN A 496 -20.77 26.42 -9.43
N SER A 497 -22.10 26.46 -9.38
CA SER A 497 -22.86 25.54 -8.56
C SER A 497 -22.50 24.11 -8.93
N LEU A 498 -22.09 23.34 -7.92
CA LEU A 498 -21.81 21.91 -8.07
C LEU A 498 -23.08 21.17 -8.51
N ARG A 499 -22.90 20.17 -9.38
CA ARG A 499 -23.95 19.27 -9.84
C ARG A 499 -23.56 17.84 -9.49
N SER A 500 -24.57 16.98 -9.27
CA SER A 500 -24.32 15.55 -9.08
C SER A 500 -23.56 14.99 -10.29
N GLY A 501 -22.51 14.20 -10.01
CA GLY A 501 -21.64 13.61 -11.02
C GLY A 501 -20.48 14.51 -11.48
N ASP A 502 -20.36 15.73 -10.95
CA ASP A 502 -19.17 16.55 -11.18
C ASP A 502 -17.91 15.89 -10.61
N LEU A 503 -16.79 16.05 -11.30
CA LEU A 503 -15.47 15.61 -10.88
C LEU A 503 -14.51 16.80 -10.87
N LEU A 504 -14.08 17.20 -9.68
CA LEU A 504 -12.98 18.15 -9.51
C LEU A 504 -11.65 17.40 -9.65
N ARG A 505 -10.82 17.82 -10.61
CA ARG A 505 -9.44 17.35 -10.76
C ARG A 505 -8.48 18.48 -10.45
N VAL A 506 -7.62 18.24 -9.47
CA VAL A 506 -6.55 19.15 -9.05
C VAL A 506 -5.23 18.64 -9.61
N ALA A 507 -4.62 19.39 -10.53
CA ALA A 507 -3.34 18.99 -11.10
C ALA A 507 -2.19 19.15 -10.09
N ARG A 508 -1.13 18.36 -10.30
CA ARG A 508 0.14 18.52 -9.60
C ARG A 508 0.97 19.63 -10.22
N LEU A 509 1.61 20.42 -9.35
CA LEU A 509 2.62 21.41 -9.73
C LEU A 509 3.65 20.72 -10.60
N ARG A 510 4.01 21.40 -11.69
CA ARG A 510 5.08 20.92 -12.56
C ARG A 510 6.35 20.79 -11.70
N PRO A 511 7.07 19.66 -11.76
CA PRO A 511 8.28 19.44 -10.98
C PRO A 511 9.48 20.27 -11.49
N GLN A 512 9.23 21.36 -12.23
CA GLN A 512 10.24 22.24 -12.79
C GLN A 512 10.49 23.40 -11.84
N LEU A 513 11.75 23.56 -11.43
CA LEU A 513 12.23 24.78 -10.80
C LEU A 513 12.31 25.88 -11.86
N ASP A 514 11.24 26.64 -12.00
CA ASP A 514 11.17 27.75 -12.96
C ASP A 514 12.09 28.94 -12.57
N SER A 515 12.64 28.94 -11.35
CA SER A 515 13.42 30.06 -10.80
C SER A 515 14.64 29.60 -10.00
N GLY A 516 15.40 28.65 -10.54
CA GLY A 516 16.63 28.19 -9.90
C GLY A 516 17.64 27.59 -10.86
N VAL A 517 18.85 27.39 -10.38
CA VAL A 517 19.91 26.62 -11.03
C VAL A 517 20.18 25.37 -10.22
N VAL A 518 20.59 24.27 -10.83
CA VAL A 518 20.83 23.00 -10.12
C VAL A 518 22.31 22.70 -10.15
N VAL A 519 22.91 22.47 -8.98
CA VAL A 519 24.29 21.96 -8.88
C VAL A 519 24.27 20.48 -8.53
N GLN A 520 25.04 19.69 -9.26
CA GLN A 520 25.16 18.25 -9.08
C GLN A 520 26.59 17.77 -9.32
N GLY A 521 26.82 16.49 -9.01
CA GLY A 521 28.13 15.85 -9.15
C GLY A 521 28.98 15.95 -7.89
N HIS A 522 30.27 16.26 -8.04
CA HIS A 522 31.30 16.16 -7.00
C HIS A 522 31.37 17.39 -6.08
N VAL A 523 30.22 17.79 -5.58
CA VAL A 523 30.06 18.88 -4.60
C VAL A 523 29.50 18.35 -3.28
N TYR A 524 29.74 19.06 -2.18
CA TYR A 524 29.12 18.75 -0.89
C TYR A 524 27.63 19.16 -0.85
N ARG A 525 27.28 20.27 -1.51
CA ARG A 525 25.92 20.82 -1.54
C ARG A 525 25.31 20.68 -2.94
N THR A 526 24.72 19.52 -3.20
CA THR A 526 23.94 19.29 -4.44
C THR A 526 22.51 19.77 -4.26
N GLY A 527 21.88 20.23 -5.33
CA GLY A 527 20.45 20.58 -5.35
C GLY A 527 20.17 21.93 -6.02
N PRO A 528 18.93 22.43 -5.88
CA PRO A 528 18.54 23.71 -6.43
C PRO A 528 19.06 24.89 -5.61
N PHE A 529 19.51 25.93 -6.32
CA PHE A 529 19.90 27.23 -5.79
C PHE A 529 18.96 28.30 -6.38
N ALA A 530 18.56 29.26 -5.56
CA ALA A 530 17.68 30.34 -5.97
C ALA A 530 18.39 31.24 -7.00
N TYR A 531 17.81 31.39 -8.19
CA TYR A 531 18.39 32.22 -9.24
C TYR A 531 18.14 33.72 -8.98
N ARG A 532 19.14 34.56 -9.30
CA ARG A 532 18.98 36.03 -9.40
C ARG A 532 19.58 36.52 -10.71
N GLU A 533 19.06 37.62 -11.24
CA GLU A 533 19.60 38.23 -12.45
C GLU A 533 21.09 38.59 -12.26
N GLY A 534 21.90 38.26 -13.27
CA GLY A 534 23.35 38.45 -13.23
C GLY A 534 24.11 37.47 -12.32
N MET A 535 23.47 36.41 -11.81
CA MET A 535 24.13 35.35 -11.05
C MET A 535 25.21 34.64 -11.89
N ARG A 536 26.35 34.30 -11.27
CA ARG A 536 27.48 33.62 -11.91
C ARG A 536 27.81 32.27 -11.28
N LEU A 537 28.69 31.51 -11.92
CA LEU A 537 29.16 30.20 -11.43
C LEU A 537 29.71 30.29 -10.00
N THR A 538 30.52 31.32 -9.71
CA THR A 538 31.10 31.52 -8.37
C THR A 538 30.10 31.99 -7.30
N ASP A 539 28.90 32.44 -7.69
CA ASP A 539 27.83 32.73 -6.72
C ASP A 539 27.21 31.43 -6.16
N VAL A 540 27.35 30.33 -6.90
CA VAL A 540 26.75 29.03 -6.56
C VAL A 540 27.80 28.07 -6.00
N ILE A 541 29.01 28.12 -6.55
CA ILE A 541 30.19 27.40 -6.04
C ILE A 541 31.19 28.46 -5.58
N SER A 542 31.12 28.86 -4.30
CA SER A 542 31.84 30.05 -3.82
C SER A 542 33.31 29.81 -3.49
N SER A 543 33.70 28.56 -3.22
CA SER A 543 35.07 28.18 -2.86
C SER A 543 35.33 26.70 -3.12
N VAL A 544 36.61 26.31 -3.09
CA VAL A 544 37.03 24.91 -3.20
C VAL A 544 36.49 24.05 -2.05
N ASP A 545 36.19 24.65 -0.90
CA ASP A 545 35.63 23.95 0.27
C ASP A 545 34.21 23.38 0.02
N GLU A 546 33.54 23.84 -1.04
CA GLU A 546 32.24 23.30 -1.44
C GLU A 546 32.35 22.02 -2.28
N LEU A 547 33.56 21.65 -2.69
CA LEU A 547 33.85 20.54 -3.56
C LEU A 547 34.32 19.32 -2.78
N ARG A 548 33.92 18.13 -3.23
CA ARG A 548 34.42 16.87 -2.64
C ARG A 548 35.90 16.67 -3.00
N PRO A 549 36.65 15.88 -2.22
CA PRO A 549 37.99 15.45 -2.61
C PRO A 549 37.98 14.86 -4.03
N ASN A 550 39.02 15.17 -4.80
CA ASN A 550 39.21 14.74 -6.18
C ASN A 550 38.21 15.33 -7.20
N ALA A 551 37.44 16.37 -6.85
CA ALA A 551 36.66 17.13 -7.83
C ALA A 551 37.59 17.77 -8.88
N ASP A 552 37.17 17.78 -10.14
CA ASP A 552 37.90 18.46 -11.20
C ASP A 552 37.63 19.96 -11.16
N LEU A 553 38.66 20.73 -10.80
CA LEU A 553 38.63 22.18 -10.82
C LEU A 553 38.74 22.75 -12.24
N HIS A 554 39.25 21.99 -13.18
CA HIS A 554 39.49 22.48 -14.52
C HIS A 554 38.29 22.32 -15.42
N TYR A 555 37.31 21.48 -15.09
CA TYR A 555 36.18 21.24 -15.97
C TYR A 555 34.87 21.12 -15.21
N VAL A 556 34.01 22.12 -15.40
CA VAL A 556 32.58 22.06 -15.05
C VAL A 556 31.76 22.12 -16.33
N LEU A 557 30.63 21.42 -16.36
CA LEU A 557 29.72 21.41 -17.49
C LEU A 557 28.36 22.00 -17.08
N ILE A 558 27.89 22.95 -17.87
CA ILE A 558 26.63 23.65 -17.68
C ILE A 558 25.71 23.28 -18.84
N ARG A 559 24.65 22.53 -18.54
CA ARG A 559 23.54 22.27 -19.47
C ARG A 559 22.56 23.43 -19.38
N ARG A 560 22.31 24.11 -20.50
CA ARG A 560 21.45 25.30 -20.60
C ARG A 560 20.32 25.10 -21.60
N GLU A 561 19.13 25.56 -21.25
CA GLU A 561 17.97 25.61 -22.15
C GLU A 561 17.75 27.04 -22.68
N LEU A 562 17.84 27.24 -23.99
CA LEU A 562 17.63 28.54 -24.62
C LEU A 562 16.15 28.76 -24.95
N PRO A 563 15.52 29.89 -24.55
CA PRO A 563 14.18 30.26 -25.01
C PRO A 563 14.20 30.74 -26.47
N PRO A 564 13.08 30.63 -27.22
CA PRO A 564 11.76 30.11 -26.79
C PRO A 564 11.58 28.61 -27.00
N ASP A 565 12.41 27.94 -27.80
CA ASP A 565 12.27 26.54 -28.20
C ASP A 565 12.81 25.54 -27.16
N ARG A 566 13.38 26.04 -26.06
CA ARG A 566 14.03 25.24 -24.99
C ARG A 566 15.11 24.32 -25.55
N ARG A 567 15.79 24.76 -26.61
CA ARG A 567 16.92 24.01 -27.17
C ARG A 567 18.01 23.87 -26.13
N VAL A 568 18.60 22.68 -26.05
CA VAL A 568 19.70 22.41 -25.12
C VAL A 568 21.00 22.85 -25.77
N THR A 569 21.81 23.59 -25.01
CA THR A 569 23.18 23.93 -25.34
C THR A 569 24.07 23.62 -24.14
N VAL A 570 25.36 23.50 -24.39
CA VAL A 570 26.35 23.16 -23.38
C VAL A 570 27.38 24.27 -23.32
N LEU A 571 27.73 24.63 -22.09
CA LEU A 571 28.84 25.52 -21.78
C LEU A 571 29.78 24.80 -20.82
N SER A 572 31.07 25.06 -20.94
CA SER A 572 32.11 24.56 -20.06
C SER A 572 32.94 25.70 -19.48
N ALA A 573 33.54 25.46 -18.32
CA ALA A 573 34.42 26.44 -17.67
C ALA A 573 35.52 25.78 -16.84
N ASP A 574 36.63 26.51 -16.63
CA ASP A 574 37.61 26.19 -15.60
C ASP A 574 37.16 26.83 -14.29
N LEU A 575 36.59 26.00 -13.43
CA LEU A 575 36.07 26.41 -12.12
C LEU A 575 37.18 26.98 -11.24
N GLY A 576 38.39 26.44 -11.29
CA GLY A 576 39.54 26.95 -10.55
C GLY A 576 39.94 28.37 -11.00
N ALA A 577 39.90 28.64 -12.31
CA ALA A 577 40.15 29.97 -12.85
C ALA A 577 39.04 30.96 -12.46
N ALA A 578 37.78 30.52 -12.52
CA ALA A 578 36.63 31.31 -12.06
C ALA A 578 36.75 31.68 -10.57
N LEU A 579 37.10 30.72 -9.71
CA LEU A 579 37.29 30.93 -8.27
C LEU A 579 38.47 31.85 -7.95
N ARG A 580 39.56 31.79 -8.73
CA ARG A 580 40.73 32.68 -8.55
C ARG A 580 40.46 34.12 -8.99
N ASN A 581 39.66 34.30 -10.04
CA ASN A 581 39.30 35.62 -10.56
C ASN A 581 37.79 35.69 -10.87
N PRO A 582 36.95 35.91 -9.83
CA PRO A 582 35.51 36.06 -10.00
C PRO A 582 35.17 37.20 -10.97
N GLY A 583 34.18 36.99 -11.83
CA GLY A 583 33.80 37.90 -12.90
C GLY A 583 34.62 37.78 -14.20
N SER A 584 35.64 36.92 -14.26
CA SER A 584 36.36 36.60 -15.50
C SER A 584 35.48 35.84 -16.51
N GLU A 585 36.00 35.61 -17.72
CA GLU A 585 35.29 34.81 -18.74
C GLU A 585 35.05 33.36 -18.28
N ALA A 586 35.87 32.83 -17.37
CA ALA A 586 35.66 31.51 -16.76
C ALA A 586 34.48 31.50 -15.77
N ASP A 587 34.07 32.66 -15.25
CA ASP A 587 32.97 32.78 -14.29
C ASP A 587 31.64 33.03 -15.01
N ILE A 588 31.13 31.98 -15.66
CA ILE A 588 29.97 32.01 -16.55
C ILE A 588 28.73 32.63 -15.87
N VAL A 589 28.08 33.58 -16.55
CA VAL A 589 26.78 34.12 -16.14
C VAL A 589 25.72 33.05 -16.36
N LEU A 590 24.99 32.72 -15.30
CA LEU A 590 23.97 31.68 -15.26
C LEU A 590 22.61 32.19 -15.72
N MET A 591 21.78 31.27 -16.19
CA MET A 591 20.38 31.48 -16.55
C MET A 591 19.47 30.57 -15.70
N PRO A 592 18.18 30.92 -15.52
CA PRO A 592 17.22 30.03 -14.88
C PRO A 592 17.23 28.66 -15.57
N ARG A 593 17.15 27.58 -14.77
CA ARG A 593 17.19 26.17 -15.18
C ARG A 593 18.55 25.65 -15.67
N ASP A 594 19.62 26.43 -15.57
CA ASP A 594 20.96 25.89 -15.80
C ASP A 594 21.24 24.73 -14.84
N GLN A 595 21.85 23.66 -15.36
CA GLN A 595 22.31 22.52 -14.58
C GLN A 595 23.84 22.45 -14.63
N ILE A 596 24.47 22.66 -13.48
CA ILE A 596 25.91 22.72 -13.29
C ILE A 596 26.37 21.36 -12.76
N THR A 597 27.24 20.70 -13.51
CA THR A 597 27.75 19.37 -13.17
C THR A 597 29.25 19.45 -12.93
N VAL A 598 29.66 19.16 -11.69
CA VAL A 598 31.07 19.06 -11.30
C VAL A 598 31.50 17.60 -11.38
N PHE A 599 32.55 17.31 -12.15
CA PHE A 599 33.07 15.96 -12.31
C PHE A 599 34.13 15.65 -11.27
N ASP A 600 34.45 14.37 -11.11
CA ASP A 600 35.69 13.96 -10.47
C ASP A 600 36.79 13.67 -11.50
N LEU A 601 38.00 13.52 -10.98
CA LEU A 601 39.22 13.28 -11.75
C LEU A 601 39.47 11.79 -12.05
N GLU A 602 38.83 10.84 -11.35
CA GLU A 602 39.18 9.40 -11.40
C GLU A 602 38.15 8.52 -12.11
N SER A 603 36.89 8.92 -12.09
CA SER A 603 35.73 8.20 -12.64
C SER A 603 35.42 8.71 -14.04
N GLY A 604 35.12 7.79 -14.95
CA GLY A 604 34.78 8.14 -16.32
C GLY A 604 33.60 9.10 -16.40
N ARG A 605 33.82 10.29 -16.98
CA ARG A 605 32.81 11.33 -17.21
C ARG A 605 31.66 10.86 -18.11
N GLU A 606 31.93 9.85 -18.94
CA GLU A 606 31.02 9.29 -19.93
C GLU A 606 29.65 8.94 -19.35
N ARG A 607 29.58 8.31 -18.16
CA ARG A 607 28.29 7.92 -17.56
C ARG A 607 27.41 9.11 -17.19
N VAL A 608 28.03 10.22 -16.79
CA VAL A 608 27.33 11.44 -16.37
C VAL A 608 26.90 12.25 -17.60
N ILE A 609 27.70 12.24 -18.66
CA ILE A 609 27.44 13.00 -19.89
C ILE A 609 26.51 12.23 -20.84
N ALA A 610 26.45 10.89 -20.79
CA ALA A 610 25.68 10.07 -21.73
C ALA A 610 24.22 10.53 -21.95
N PRO A 611 23.41 10.85 -20.90
CA PRO A 611 22.05 11.35 -21.11
C PRO A 611 22.01 12.66 -21.91
N LEU A 612 22.95 13.57 -21.65
CA LEU A 612 23.07 14.83 -22.37
C LEU A 612 23.49 14.60 -23.84
N MET A 613 24.35 13.63 -24.11
CA MET A 613 24.72 13.28 -25.50
C MET A 613 23.52 12.77 -26.29
N ASP A 614 22.65 11.99 -25.66
CA ASP A 614 21.44 11.48 -26.31
C ASP A 614 20.45 12.62 -26.59
N GLU A 615 20.31 13.59 -25.68
CA GLU A 615 19.53 14.82 -25.94
C GLU A 615 20.07 15.60 -27.15
N LEU A 616 21.39 15.83 -27.23
CA LEU A 616 22.01 16.55 -28.34
C LEU A 616 21.86 15.80 -29.68
N ARG A 617 21.92 14.46 -29.67
CA ARG A 617 21.66 13.62 -30.85
C ARG A 617 20.23 13.74 -31.33
N LEU A 618 19.26 13.68 -30.42
CA LEU A 618 17.84 13.83 -30.75
C LEU A 618 17.51 15.22 -31.31
N GLN A 619 18.28 16.25 -30.92
CA GLN A 619 18.11 17.62 -31.44
C GLN A 619 18.77 17.86 -32.81
N SER A 620 19.62 16.94 -33.29
CA SER A 620 20.29 17.10 -34.58
C SER A 620 19.33 16.94 -35.77
N ASN A 621 19.58 17.69 -36.85
CA ASN A 621 18.82 17.61 -38.10
C ASN A 621 19.73 17.86 -39.31
N ILE A 622 19.19 17.76 -40.52
CA ILE A 622 19.98 17.89 -41.76
C ILE A 622 20.73 19.24 -41.83
N GLY A 623 20.18 20.31 -41.26
CA GLY A 623 20.80 21.64 -41.24
C GLY A 623 21.74 21.90 -40.06
N ARG A 624 21.79 21.00 -39.06
CA ARG A 624 22.63 21.12 -37.85
C ARG A 624 23.11 19.73 -37.41
N PRO A 625 24.36 19.37 -37.72
CA PRO A 625 24.91 18.07 -37.32
C PRO A 625 24.95 17.95 -35.80
N THR A 626 25.09 16.72 -35.32
CA THR A 626 25.23 16.44 -33.89
C THR A 626 26.42 17.21 -33.32
N GLU A 627 26.16 18.05 -32.31
CA GLU A 627 27.15 18.89 -31.63
C GLU A 627 27.99 18.03 -30.67
N VAL A 628 28.82 17.17 -31.24
CA VAL A 628 29.69 16.23 -30.52
C VAL A 628 31.10 16.32 -31.08
N VAL A 629 32.07 16.29 -30.17
CA VAL A 629 33.50 16.24 -30.46
C VAL A 629 34.13 15.07 -29.72
N GLU A 630 35.20 14.51 -30.25
CA GLU A 630 35.89 13.36 -29.70
C GLU A 630 37.36 13.69 -29.46
N VAL A 631 37.88 13.31 -28.29
CA VAL A 631 39.29 13.45 -27.95
C VAL A 631 39.87 12.08 -27.61
N ASN A 632 40.96 11.74 -28.29
CA ASN A 632 41.65 10.45 -28.17
C ASN A 632 43.15 10.69 -27.96
N GLY A 633 43.87 9.63 -27.57
CA GLY A 633 45.32 9.67 -27.36
C GLY A 633 45.71 9.85 -25.89
N LYS A 634 46.78 10.60 -25.63
CA LYS A 634 47.39 10.76 -24.29
C LYS A 634 46.73 11.86 -23.47
N VAL A 635 45.43 11.72 -23.26
CA VAL A 635 44.62 12.54 -22.34
C VAL A 635 44.11 11.67 -21.20
N LYS A 636 43.86 12.26 -20.02
CA LYS A 636 43.48 11.48 -18.83
C LYS A 636 42.12 10.79 -18.97
N VAL A 637 41.18 11.43 -19.65
CA VAL A 637 39.79 10.95 -19.85
C VAL A 637 39.43 11.05 -21.34
N PRO A 638 39.91 10.13 -22.19
CA PRO A 638 39.53 10.11 -23.60
C PRO A 638 38.04 9.79 -23.76
N GLY A 639 37.41 10.28 -24.83
CA GLY A 639 36.01 10.02 -25.10
C GLY A 639 35.32 11.11 -25.91
N LYS A 640 33.99 11.01 -25.95
CA LYS A 640 33.11 11.94 -26.66
C LYS A 640 32.52 12.96 -25.70
N TYR A 641 32.56 14.22 -26.09
CA TYR A 641 32.10 15.37 -25.32
C TYR A 641 31.15 16.24 -26.16
N PRO A 642 30.26 17.00 -25.51
CA PRO A 642 29.45 18.00 -26.21
C PRO A 642 30.33 19.04 -26.88
N LEU A 643 30.00 19.41 -28.12
CA LEU A 643 30.62 20.52 -28.82
C LEU A 643 29.90 21.81 -28.44
N GLU A 644 30.57 22.70 -27.70
CA GLU A 644 30.03 24.02 -27.35
C GLU A 644 30.28 25.07 -28.44
N ALA A 645 29.49 26.14 -28.42
CA ALA A 645 29.63 27.23 -29.38
C ALA A 645 30.96 27.98 -29.15
N GLY A 646 31.83 27.98 -30.16
CA GLY A 646 33.15 28.62 -30.06
C GLY A 646 34.22 27.76 -29.38
N MET A 647 33.95 26.47 -29.15
CA MET A 647 34.88 25.54 -28.48
C MET A 647 36.28 25.56 -29.13
N THR A 648 37.29 25.76 -28.30
CA THR A 648 38.70 25.68 -28.68
C THR A 648 39.30 24.31 -28.40
N VAL A 649 40.50 24.05 -28.93
CA VAL A 649 41.21 22.79 -28.65
C VAL A 649 41.63 22.71 -27.19
N SER A 650 41.94 23.85 -26.55
CA SER A 650 42.23 23.92 -25.12
C SER A 650 41.02 23.50 -24.29
N ASP A 651 39.80 23.88 -24.69
CA ASP A 651 38.54 23.47 -24.03
C ASP A 651 38.32 21.96 -24.14
N LEU A 652 38.60 21.39 -25.32
CA LEU A 652 38.49 19.95 -25.54
C LEU A 652 39.52 19.14 -24.73
N ILE A 653 40.75 19.62 -24.64
CA ILE A 653 41.78 18.99 -23.81
C ILE A 653 41.36 19.04 -22.34
N ARG A 654 40.77 20.15 -21.89
CA ARG A 654 40.21 20.32 -20.54
C ARG A 654 39.06 19.36 -20.26
N ALA A 655 38.15 19.21 -21.23
CA ALA A 655 37.07 18.23 -21.19
C ALA A 655 37.62 16.80 -21.07
N GLY A 656 38.73 16.50 -21.74
CA GLY A 656 39.49 15.24 -21.63
C GLY A 656 40.34 15.08 -20.36
N GLY A 657 40.21 15.97 -19.36
CA GLY A 657 40.96 15.89 -18.10
C GLY A 657 42.43 16.35 -18.18
N GLY A 658 42.80 17.00 -19.28
CA GLY A 658 44.17 17.42 -19.56
C GLY A 658 45.04 16.32 -20.17
N LEU A 659 46.28 16.68 -20.52
CA LEU A 659 47.27 15.76 -21.08
C LEU A 659 47.83 14.82 -19.99
N GLU A 660 48.15 13.58 -20.37
CA GLU A 660 48.92 12.66 -19.53
C GLU A 660 50.39 13.10 -19.48
N PRO A 661 51.13 12.79 -18.39
CA PRO A 661 52.58 13.05 -18.34
C PRO A 661 53.39 12.39 -19.47
N ALA A 662 52.85 11.32 -20.06
CA ALA A 662 53.45 10.60 -21.19
C ALA A 662 53.22 11.28 -22.55
N ALA A 663 52.44 12.37 -22.61
CA ALA A 663 52.25 13.18 -23.81
C ALA A 663 53.48 14.10 -24.07
N TYR A 664 54.66 13.50 -24.21
CA TYR A 664 55.88 14.21 -24.60
C TYR A 664 55.90 14.41 -26.11
N GLY A 665 55.44 15.57 -26.57
CA GLY A 665 55.40 15.94 -27.98
C GLY A 665 54.26 16.91 -28.24
N GLY A 666 54.61 18.18 -28.46
CA GLY A 666 53.66 19.29 -28.55
C GLY A 666 52.83 19.31 -29.83
N LYS A 667 52.37 18.17 -30.36
CA LYS A 667 51.60 18.11 -31.61
C LYS A 667 50.32 17.31 -31.42
N ALA A 668 49.21 17.86 -31.90
CA ALA A 668 47.93 17.18 -32.01
C ALA A 668 47.38 17.32 -33.43
N GLU A 669 46.49 16.41 -33.82
CA GLU A 669 45.79 16.47 -35.10
C GLU A 669 44.31 16.73 -34.85
N LEU A 670 43.78 17.80 -35.44
CA LEU A 670 42.35 18.10 -35.43
C LEU A 670 41.75 17.70 -36.78
N ALA A 671 40.91 16.67 -36.75
CA ALA A 671 40.07 16.31 -37.87
C ALA A 671 38.72 17.05 -37.76
N ARG A 672 38.45 17.96 -38.71
CA ARG A 672 37.17 18.68 -38.81
C ARG A 672 36.42 18.20 -40.04
N TYR A 673 35.14 17.88 -39.86
CA TYR A 673 34.26 17.53 -40.97
C TYR A 673 33.34 18.70 -41.30
N THR A 674 33.34 19.14 -42.56
CA THR A 674 32.40 20.13 -43.08
C THR A 674 31.53 19.48 -44.14
N VAL A 675 30.22 19.71 -44.06
CA VAL A 675 29.27 19.30 -45.09
C VAL A 675 29.25 20.37 -46.17
N VAL A 676 29.66 20.03 -47.39
CA VAL A 676 29.66 20.92 -48.55
C VAL A 676 28.43 20.60 -49.40
N ASP A 677 27.59 21.60 -49.63
CA ASP A 677 26.37 21.56 -50.46
C ASP A 677 25.33 20.46 -50.08
N GLY A 678 25.38 19.94 -48.86
CA GLY A 678 24.47 18.89 -48.38
C GLY A 678 24.71 17.49 -48.96
N GLU A 679 25.64 17.34 -49.90
CA GLU A 679 25.88 16.11 -50.66
C GLU A 679 27.23 15.43 -50.35
N SER A 680 28.24 16.19 -49.89
CA SER A 680 29.58 15.64 -49.67
C SER A 680 30.19 16.07 -48.32
N ARG A 681 30.90 15.15 -47.67
CA ARG A 681 31.65 15.41 -46.43
C ARG A 681 33.12 15.65 -46.79
N ARG A 682 33.63 16.83 -46.49
CA ARG A 682 35.06 17.15 -46.60
C ARG A 682 35.70 17.08 -45.21
N THR A 683 36.74 16.27 -45.09
CA THR A 683 37.58 16.22 -43.89
C THR A 683 38.77 17.13 -44.09
N GLU A 684 38.96 18.07 -43.17
CA GLU A 684 40.18 18.87 -43.06
C GLU A 684 40.99 18.34 -41.87
N LEU A 685 42.27 18.09 -42.10
CA LEU A 685 43.21 17.70 -41.06
C LEU A 685 44.13 18.89 -40.76
N ILE A 686 44.11 19.35 -39.51
CA ILE A 686 44.87 20.52 -39.06
C ILE A 686 45.88 20.04 -38.01
N GLU A 687 47.17 20.28 -38.24
CA GLU A 687 48.21 20.02 -37.26
C GLU A 687 48.26 21.18 -36.24
N ILE A 688 48.23 20.85 -34.96
CA ILE A 688 48.13 21.81 -33.85
C ILE A 688 49.35 21.70 -32.96
N ASP A 689 50.02 22.82 -32.72
CA ASP A 689 51.06 22.92 -31.71
C ASP A 689 50.44 23.04 -30.30
N LEU A 690 50.47 21.94 -29.54
CA LEU A 690 49.94 21.87 -28.19
C LEU A 690 50.66 22.80 -27.21
N ALA A 691 51.94 23.11 -27.44
CA ALA A 691 52.68 24.02 -26.57
C ALA A 691 52.20 25.47 -26.74
N ALA A 692 51.82 25.85 -27.96
CA ALA A 692 51.25 27.17 -28.25
C ALA A 692 49.79 27.30 -27.80
N VAL A 693 49.03 26.20 -27.77
CA VAL A 693 47.60 26.17 -27.41
C VAL A 693 47.36 26.10 -25.88
N LEU A 694 48.34 25.60 -25.13
CA LEU A 694 48.29 25.46 -23.67
C LEU A 694 49.08 26.55 -22.90
N ALA A 695 49.77 27.44 -23.62
CA ALA A 695 50.43 28.63 -23.05
C ALA A 695 49.43 29.75 -22.78
#